data_AF-A0A351WN79-F1
#
_entry.id   AF-A0A351WN79-F1
#
_cell.length_a   1.000
_cell.length_b   1.000
_cell.length_c   1.000
_cell.angle_alpha   90.00
_cell.angle_beta   90.00
_cell.angle_gamma   90.00
#
_symmetry.space_group_name_H-M   'P 1'
#
loop_
_entity.id
_entity.type
_entity.pdbx_description
1 polymer ?
#
loop_
_entity_poly.entity_id
_entity_poly.type
_entity_poly.pdbx_seq_one_letter_code
_entity_poly.pdbx_strand_id
1 'polypeptide(L)'
;MQIAWKVLIVFLLFGLNQGAHAQISASKTQSLQVDADTNHKAGPGDAIRYTVVITNTAGSNLFDVVFNDIIGSNTTLVAGSIRSTPLARPDLYSAIGNTTLSVPAASGVLTNDSDPDGDAVGVVAFAAVSAQGGTVMVANDGGFSYLPPAGFKGADSFAYTIGDGHGGSNSSLATIMVSDMVWYVNNAGANGDGRQSSPLNSFGGINGAGGAGDFDGANDIIYLFQGSGSYGSGLALESGQKLIGAGAALVVGGTTIYPAGSRPTLGLGGAGATCAANNLIQGLDIVATAGKGVSGAGFGTLTISNASITSTGGAALDLATGTLAITLDSASSMNSSAEGLRLSNVNGTFTAVAGNISAPTGAGIFISGETAGVTYPGNVTKNNAGRVVDISGKSGGTVALNGAMTQVAASGTGISLVNNSGATISFGGVITLSTSANAAFSATGGGTVTATASGSTLTTTSGAALNVVNTTIGAGGLTFQSISCNGAVNGIVLNATGSSGGLTVTGSDGADAGTVPDAGSGGTIQNTSGHGISLAGTTDVRLGGMTVRNNLGSGISGSSINGFVLDGATITGNGNDAASDESGINLSELTGTSSGGAHPTAIRNSTISNNNEFELQITDTTGLLADFQLHDNTISCNGFGINGNATSPHGNLVNFLALGSASMTLNAVGGSYSGNLDTSGGRIITATGIQADHSGSGGTVNANISGAAFTNNNVSVSVSAANGGSMTFDVNGNTASRSRSHNLNLFIAANSVGSVNGKFRNNIVGQQGVPNSGSEIGYGIRVQNEAKLGANILISGNTIQGIGAPGAGFAGINVNHGIVGATTVNQMLSLTIANNTIRDVYNSRAIVVQQNDSGNPGMVCANVSGNQMSNIAGNVGDGTCLRFRQLSGGVFRCTQTDLNNLAAVNGIGAGQISVGGTVTYNQSPCMTPP
;
A
#
# COMPACT_ATOMS: atom_id res chain seq x y z
N MET A 1 -64.70 17.69 80.25
CA MET A 1 -63.72 18.51 79.49
C MET A 1 -63.55 17.83 78.14
N GLN A 2 -64.21 18.34 77.09
CA GLN A 2 -64.12 17.80 75.73
C GLN A 2 -62.71 18.11 75.21
N ILE A 3 -61.82 17.13 75.20
CA ILE A 3 -60.54 17.26 74.52
C ILE A 3 -60.81 16.83 73.09
N ALA A 4 -61.11 17.82 72.25
CA ALA A 4 -61.11 17.65 70.80
C ALA A 4 -59.67 17.33 70.38
N TRP A 5 -59.47 16.18 69.74
CA TRP A 5 -58.21 15.82 69.10
C TRP A 5 -57.93 16.86 68.01
N LYS A 6 -57.03 17.80 68.28
CA LYS A 6 -56.40 18.63 67.24
C LYS A 6 -55.05 18.00 66.91
N VAL A 7 -55.08 16.89 66.17
CA VAL A 7 -54.13 16.79 65.06
C VAL A 7 -54.77 17.65 63.97
N LEU A 8 -54.24 18.87 63.81
CA LEU A 8 -54.70 19.78 62.78
C LEU A 8 -54.20 19.26 61.43
N ILE A 9 -54.96 18.37 60.81
CA ILE A 9 -55.16 18.47 59.37
C ILE A 9 -56.64 18.83 59.21
N VAL A 10 -56.89 20.11 58.90
CA VAL A 10 -58.22 20.69 58.65
C VAL A 10 -58.84 19.89 57.50
N PHE A 11 -60.11 19.43 57.54
CA PHE A 11 -61.27 20.19 57.03
C PHE A 11 -62.64 19.71 57.57
N LEU A 12 -63.59 20.66 57.56
CA LEU A 12 -64.95 20.59 58.08
C LEU A 12 -65.91 19.67 57.30
N LEU A 13 -66.87 19.11 58.04
CA LEU A 13 -68.11 18.43 57.64
C LEU A 13 -68.90 19.14 56.52
N PHE A 14 -69.53 18.37 55.62
CA PHE A 14 -70.99 18.06 55.65
C PHE A 14 -71.40 17.18 54.46
N GLY A 15 -72.05 16.04 54.75
CA GLY A 15 -72.99 15.40 53.82
C GLY A 15 -72.47 14.24 52.95
N LEU A 16 -73.05 13.06 53.21
CA LEU A 16 -73.25 11.89 52.33
C LEU A 16 -72.14 10.81 52.19
N ASN A 17 -72.61 9.60 52.51
CA ASN A 17 -72.40 8.29 51.88
C ASN A 17 -71.50 7.26 52.62
N GLN A 18 -72.19 6.23 53.11
CA GLN A 18 -71.77 5.11 53.97
C GLN A 18 -70.96 4.03 53.22
N GLY A 19 -70.00 4.41 52.36
CA GLY A 19 -69.25 3.45 51.54
C GLY A 19 -67.82 3.12 52.04
N ALA A 20 -67.17 4.04 52.75
CA ALA A 20 -65.72 3.96 53.02
C ALA A 20 -65.33 3.46 54.43
N HIS A 21 -66.29 3.27 55.35
CA HIS A 21 -66.00 2.94 56.76
C HIS A 21 -65.66 1.47 57.03
N ALA A 22 -65.77 0.57 56.03
CA ALA A 22 -65.38 -0.83 56.19
C ALA A 22 -63.85 -1.05 56.13
N GLN A 23 -63.07 -0.01 55.81
CA GLN A 23 -61.63 -0.12 55.58
C GLN A 23 -60.75 0.61 56.62
N ILE A 24 -61.36 1.25 57.63
CA ILE A 24 -60.66 1.74 58.83
C ILE A 24 -61.33 1.12 60.05
N SER A 25 -60.55 0.45 60.89
CA SER A 25 -61.00 0.00 62.20
C SER A 25 -60.15 0.63 63.29
N ALA A 26 -60.75 0.88 64.44
CA ALA A 26 -60.03 1.37 65.60
C ALA A 26 -60.44 0.53 66.81
N SER A 27 -59.46 0.15 67.62
CA SER A 27 -59.68 -0.55 68.87
C SER A 27 -58.98 0.19 69.99
N LYS A 28 -59.60 0.20 71.16
CA LYS A 28 -59.10 0.89 72.34
C LYS A 28 -58.99 -0.11 73.48
N THR A 29 -57.82 -0.18 74.09
CA THR A 29 -57.57 -0.96 75.30
C THR A 29 -57.07 -0.04 76.40
N GLN A 30 -57.21 -0.48 77.65
CA GLN A 30 -56.76 0.27 78.82
C GLN A 30 -56.01 -0.66 79.78
N SER A 31 -55.00 -0.13 80.45
CA SER A 31 -54.22 -0.87 81.45
C SER A 31 -53.87 0.03 82.64
N LEU A 32 -53.85 -0.56 83.84
CA LEU A 32 -53.38 0.10 85.07
C LEU A 32 -51.85 0.07 85.07
N GLN A 33 -51.19 1.22 85.20
CA GLN A 33 -49.73 1.37 85.10
C GLN A 33 -49.06 1.57 86.45
N VAL A 34 -49.64 2.42 87.28
CA VAL A 34 -49.22 2.64 88.67
C VAL A 34 -50.44 2.41 89.52
N ASP A 35 -50.34 1.39 90.35
CA ASP A 35 -51.33 1.01 91.33
C ASP A 35 -50.81 1.47 92.69
N ALA A 36 -51.22 2.66 93.10
CA ALA A 36 -50.67 3.36 94.27
C ALA A 36 -51.04 2.66 95.58
N ASP A 37 -52.10 1.85 95.59
CA ASP A 37 -52.58 1.12 96.75
C ASP A 37 -52.41 -0.41 96.63
N THR A 38 -51.85 -0.90 95.51
CA THR A 38 -51.50 -2.30 95.22
C THR A 38 -52.69 -3.28 95.18
N ASN A 39 -53.91 -2.78 94.95
CA ASN A 39 -55.14 -3.58 95.00
C ASN A 39 -55.53 -4.25 93.65
N HIS A 40 -54.76 -4.00 92.59
CA HIS A 40 -54.96 -4.40 91.20
C HIS A 40 -56.25 -3.88 90.53
N LYS A 41 -56.81 -2.76 91.02
CA LYS A 41 -58.00 -2.08 90.49
C LYS A 41 -57.73 -0.58 90.38
N ALA A 42 -58.16 0.01 89.26
CA ALA A 42 -57.99 1.45 89.06
C ALA A 42 -58.77 2.28 90.11
N GLY A 43 -58.04 3.05 90.91
CA GLY A 43 -58.54 3.95 91.94
C GLY A 43 -57.95 5.37 91.87
N PRO A 44 -58.41 6.29 92.74
CA PRO A 44 -57.92 7.67 92.76
C PRO A 44 -56.42 7.75 93.08
N GLY A 45 -55.64 8.40 92.21
CA GLY A 45 -54.19 8.53 92.34
C GLY A 45 -53.40 7.57 91.44
N ASP A 46 -54.06 6.57 90.85
CA ASP A 46 -53.46 5.64 89.92
C ASP A 46 -53.27 6.22 88.51
N ALA A 47 -52.33 5.66 87.76
CA ALA A 47 -52.12 5.99 86.35
C ALA A 47 -52.70 4.91 85.43
N ILE A 48 -53.60 5.29 84.51
CA ILE A 48 -54.18 4.40 83.50
C ILE A 48 -53.65 4.77 82.12
N ARG A 49 -53.09 3.79 81.39
CA ARG A 49 -52.66 3.97 80.00
C ARG A 49 -53.75 3.46 79.05
N TYR A 50 -54.17 4.33 78.14
CA TYR A 50 -55.03 3.97 77.01
C TYR A 50 -54.18 3.77 75.76
N THR A 51 -54.40 2.67 75.06
CA THR A 51 -53.78 2.40 73.75
C THR A 51 -54.89 2.35 72.71
N VAL A 52 -54.79 3.22 71.71
CA VAL A 52 -55.70 3.23 70.55
C VAL A 52 -54.92 2.72 69.35
N VAL A 53 -55.37 1.61 68.78
CA VAL A 53 -54.82 1.07 67.53
C VAL A 53 -55.78 1.43 66.41
N ILE A 54 -55.30 2.21 65.44
CA ILE A 54 -56.03 2.56 64.23
C ILE A 54 -55.43 1.75 63.09
N THR A 55 -56.24 0.96 62.41
CA THR A 55 -55.82 0.11 61.29
C THR A 55 -56.50 0.59 60.01
N ASN A 56 -55.69 0.92 59.01
CA ASN A 56 -56.16 1.12 57.64
C ASN A 56 -55.99 -0.18 56.85
N THR A 57 -57.09 -0.75 56.36
CA THR A 57 -57.12 -1.94 55.51
C THR A 57 -57.38 -1.60 54.04
N ALA A 58 -57.43 -0.31 53.67
CA ALA A 58 -57.46 0.10 52.28
C ALA A 58 -56.11 -0.14 51.60
N GLY A 59 -56.12 -0.56 50.33
CA GLY A 59 -54.91 -0.68 49.50
C GLY A 59 -54.29 0.65 49.08
N SER A 60 -54.79 1.78 49.59
CA SER A 60 -54.33 3.14 49.30
C SER A 60 -54.25 3.95 50.59
N ASN A 61 -53.42 5.00 50.57
CA ASN A 61 -53.38 5.97 51.67
C ASN A 61 -54.73 6.68 51.77
N LEU A 62 -55.28 6.73 52.98
CA LEU A 62 -56.47 7.50 53.30
C LEU A 62 -56.04 8.78 54.04
N PHE A 63 -56.59 9.90 53.62
CA PHE A 63 -56.31 11.22 54.18
C PHE A 63 -57.55 11.73 54.93
N ASP A 64 -57.35 12.60 55.92
CA ASP A 64 -58.41 13.31 56.67
C ASP A 64 -59.36 12.41 57.49
N VAL A 65 -58.86 11.28 58.01
CA VAL A 65 -59.62 10.42 58.93
C VAL A 65 -59.48 10.93 60.37
N VAL A 66 -60.59 11.36 60.98
CA VAL A 66 -60.61 11.86 62.37
C VAL A 66 -61.16 10.80 63.31
N PHE A 67 -60.36 10.42 64.32
CA PHE A 67 -60.78 9.56 65.41
C PHE A 67 -61.06 10.39 66.67
N ASN A 68 -62.28 10.32 67.18
CA ASN A 68 -62.68 11.01 68.40
C ASN A 68 -62.89 10.00 69.52
N ASP A 69 -62.22 10.24 70.64
CA ASP A 69 -62.34 9.46 71.86
C ASP A 69 -62.64 10.37 73.06
N ILE A 70 -63.54 9.93 73.94
CA ILE A 70 -63.99 10.67 75.12
C ILE A 70 -63.37 10.01 76.35
N ILE A 71 -62.51 10.75 77.04
CA ILE A 71 -61.93 10.32 78.32
C ILE A 71 -63.05 10.28 79.37
N GLY A 72 -63.11 9.20 80.16
CA GLY A 72 -64.14 9.01 81.19
C GLY A 72 -64.18 10.17 82.18
N SER A 73 -65.35 10.48 82.74
CA SER A 73 -65.55 11.66 83.61
C SER A 73 -64.70 11.68 84.88
N ASN A 74 -64.15 10.52 85.27
CA ASN A 74 -63.41 10.33 86.52
C ASN A 74 -61.90 10.18 86.29
N THR A 75 -61.42 10.43 85.07
CA THR A 75 -59.99 10.43 84.73
C THR A 75 -59.59 11.78 84.14
N THR A 76 -58.41 12.27 84.52
CA THR A 76 -57.82 13.48 83.95
C THR A 76 -56.67 13.11 83.03
N LEU A 77 -56.67 13.64 81.80
CA LEU A 77 -55.54 13.46 80.90
C LEU A 77 -54.30 14.12 81.50
N VAL A 78 -53.19 13.39 81.50
CA VAL A 78 -51.89 13.96 81.82
C VAL A 78 -51.44 14.79 80.62
N ALA A 79 -51.24 16.10 80.80
CA ALA A 79 -50.83 16.98 79.70
C ALA A 79 -49.51 16.48 79.07
N GLY A 80 -49.47 16.37 77.74
CA GLY A 80 -48.31 15.83 77.00
C GLY A 80 -48.18 14.31 77.00
N SER A 81 -49.13 13.57 77.57
CA SER A 81 -49.10 12.10 77.59
C SER A 81 -49.70 11.43 76.35
N ILE A 82 -50.16 12.21 75.37
CA ILE A 82 -50.61 11.69 74.07
C ILE A 82 -49.37 11.55 73.21
N ARG A 83 -49.17 10.35 72.67
CA ARG A 83 -48.09 10.04 71.74
C ARG A 83 -48.61 9.15 70.62
N SER A 84 -48.07 9.35 69.44
CA SER A 84 -48.30 8.58 68.22
C SER A 84 -47.17 7.58 68.06
N THR A 85 -47.43 6.44 67.42
CA THR A 85 -46.32 5.60 66.92
C THR A 85 -45.73 6.23 65.67
N PRO A 86 -44.43 6.09 65.42
CA PRO A 86 -43.81 6.58 64.20
C PRO A 86 -44.34 5.85 62.96
N LEU A 87 -44.20 6.46 61.77
CA LEU A 87 -44.63 5.90 60.49
C LEU A 87 -43.41 5.49 59.65
N ALA A 88 -43.20 4.18 59.53
CA ALA A 88 -42.20 3.59 58.65
C ALA A 88 -42.80 3.34 57.25
N ARG A 89 -42.06 3.63 56.17
CA ARG A 89 -42.49 3.48 54.78
C ARG A 89 -41.52 2.57 53.99
N PRO A 90 -41.96 1.87 52.93
CA PRO A 90 -41.07 0.98 52.19
C PRO A 90 -39.99 1.76 51.41
N ASP A 91 -38.77 1.21 51.39
CA ASP A 91 -37.65 1.77 50.63
C ASP A 91 -37.28 0.92 49.41
N LEU A 92 -36.61 1.56 48.45
CA LEU A 92 -36.08 0.90 47.26
C LEU A 92 -34.63 1.34 47.00
N TYR A 93 -33.73 0.35 46.94
CA TYR A 93 -32.32 0.54 46.61
C TYR A 93 -31.90 -0.37 45.45
N SER A 94 -30.78 -0.04 44.82
CA SER A 94 -30.12 -0.91 43.84
C SER A 94 -28.75 -1.32 44.35
N ALA A 95 -28.39 -2.57 44.13
CA ALA A 95 -27.11 -3.14 44.52
C ALA A 95 -26.49 -3.93 43.38
N ILE A 96 -25.20 -4.18 43.53
CA ILE A 96 -24.42 -4.99 42.61
C ILE A 96 -24.18 -6.33 43.30
N GLY A 97 -24.43 -7.42 42.58
CA GLY A 97 -24.18 -8.77 43.06
C GLY A 97 -22.74 -8.92 43.53
N ASN A 98 -22.54 -9.69 44.60
CA ASN A 98 -21.23 -9.95 45.20
C ASN A 98 -20.47 -8.71 45.73
N THR A 99 -21.07 -7.51 45.72
CA THR A 99 -20.45 -6.25 46.13
C THR A 99 -21.19 -5.66 47.32
N THR A 100 -20.48 -5.10 48.30
CA THR A 100 -21.14 -4.45 49.44
C THR A 100 -21.76 -3.12 49.01
N LEU A 101 -23.07 -2.99 49.21
CA LEU A 101 -23.76 -1.71 49.17
C LEU A 101 -23.58 -1.02 50.53
N SER A 102 -23.18 0.25 50.51
CA SER A 102 -23.11 1.11 51.70
C SER A 102 -23.93 2.36 51.43
N VAL A 103 -24.98 2.57 52.24
CA VAL A 103 -25.89 3.70 52.12
C VAL A 103 -25.71 4.59 53.35
N PRO A 104 -25.31 5.87 53.17
CA PRO A 104 -25.18 6.80 54.28
C PRO A 104 -26.55 7.19 54.84
N ALA A 105 -26.59 7.63 56.10
CA ALA A 105 -27.82 8.02 56.78
C ALA A 105 -28.70 9.02 55.99
N ALA A 106 -28.07 9.98 55.30
CA ALA A 106 -28.76 10.98 54.47
C ALA A 106 -29.58 10.40 53.30
N SER A 107 -29.36 9.14 52.95
CA SER A 107 -30.10 8.39 51.93
C SER A 107 -30.60 7.05 52.45
N GLY A 108 -30.57 6.85 53.78
CA GLY A 108 -30.88 5.59 54.44
C GLY A 108 -32.38 5.37 54.65
N VAL A 109 -32.71 4.30 55.39
CA VAL A 109 -34.10 3.82 55.56
C VAL A 109 -35.01 4.81 56.30
N LEU A 110 -34.46 5.82 56.98
CA LEU A 110 -35.25 6.83 57.69
C LEU A 110 -35.67 8.02 56.82
N THR A 111 -35.21 8.10 55.57
CA THR A 111 -35.36 9.32 54.75
C THR A 111 -36.81 9.67 54.38
N ASN A 112 -37.67 8.67 54.31
CA ASN A 112 -39.11 8.79 54.04
C ASN A 112 -39.98 8.51 55.29
N ASP A 113 -39.34 8.28 56.43
CA ASP A 113 -39.99 7.96 57.69
C ASP A 113 -40.23 9.22 58.51
N SER A 114 -41.24 9.19 59.38
CA SER A 114 -41.64 10.36 60.15
C SER A 114 -42.35 9.96 61.43
N ASP A 115 -42.27 10.82 62.44
CA ASP A 115 -43.13 10.73 63.61
C ASP A 115 -44.19 11.84 63.58
N PRO A 116 -45.49 11.53 63.73
CA PRO A 116 -46.56 12.54 63.72
C PRO A 116 -46.46 13.59 64.83
N ASP A 117 -45.80 13.28 65.94
CA ASP A 117 -45.60 14.22 67.05
C ASP A 117 -44.36 15.11 66.84
N GLY A 118 -43.60 14.86 65.76
CA GLY A 118 -42.38 15.60 65.41
C GLY A 118 -41.14 15.13 66.17
N ASP A 119 -41.21 13.98 66.84
CA ASP A 119 -40.06 13.36 67.50
C ASP A 119 -39.03 12.87 66.49
N ALA A 120 -37.76 12.80 66.91
CA ALA A 120 -36.71 12.18 66.11
C ALA A 120 -36.90 10.66 66.08
N VAL A 121 -36.93 10.07 64.88
CA VAL A 121 -36.99 8.63 64.70
C VAL A 121 -35.59 8.04 64.56
N GLY A 122 -35.38 6.85 65.12
CA GLY A 122 -34.17 6.06 64.94
C GLY A 122 -34.48 4.59 64.72
N VAL A 123 -33.60 3.87 64.03
CA VAL A 123 -33.73 2.41 63.87
C VAL A 123 -33.42 1.74 65.21
N VAL A 124 -34.38 0.96 65.74
CA VAL A 124 -34.28 0.26 67.04
C VAL A 124 -34.18 -1.26 66.91
N ALA A 125 -34.58 -1.82 65.77
CA ALA A 125 -34.38 -3.25 65.44
C ALA A 125 -34.32 -3.45 63.92
N PHE A 126 -33.61 -4.48 63.47
CA PHE A 126 -33.54 -4.87 62.05
C PHE A 126 -33.25 -6.37 61.90
N ALA A 127 -33.55 -6.93 60.72
CA ALA A 127 -33.16 -8.28 60.36
C ALA A 127 -31.71 -8.30 59.81
N ALA A 128 -30.78 -8.92 60.54
CA ALA A 128 -29.37 -9.01 60.15
C ALA A 128 -29.11 -9.95 58.95
N VAL A 129 -30.11 -10.77 58.60
CA VAL A 129 -30.13 -11.61 57.41
C VAL A 129 -31.34 -11.23 56.58
N SER A 130 -31.14 -10.92 55.31
CA SER A 130 -32.23 -10.57 54.38
C SER A 130 -33.05 -11.79 53.99
N ALA A 131 -34.18 -11.57 53.32
CA ALA A 131 -35.10 -12.62 52.88
C ALA A 131 -34.42 -13.67 51.99
N GLN A 132 -33.41 -13.29 51.21
CA GLN A 132 -32.65 -14.19 50.34
C GLN A 132 -31.32 -14.66 50.95
N GLY A 133 -31.02 -14.30 52.21
CA GLY A 133 -29.83 -14.77 52.93
C GLY A 133 -28.60 -13.85 52.86
N GLY A 134 -28.77 -12.60 52.43
CA GLY A 134 -27.72 -11.57 52.44
C GLY A 134 -27.46 -11.06 53.85
N THR A 135 -26.27 -10.49 54.08
CA THR A 135 -25.89 -9.91 55.38
C THR A 135 -26.26 -8.43 55.43
N VAL A 136 -26.94 -8.01 56.49
CA VAL A 136 -27.42 -6.63 56.68
C VAL A 136 -26.91 -6.07 58.00
N MET A 137 -26.47 -4.82 57.99
CA MET A 137 -26.19 -4.04 59.20
C MET A 137 -26.85 -2.67 59.06
N VAL A 138 -27.70 -2.28 60.02
CA VAL A 138 -28.36 -0.97 60.04
C VAL A 138 -27.94 -0.20 61.28
N ALA A 139 -27.47 1.03 61.09
CA ALA A 139 -27.14 1.95 62.17
C ALA A 139 -28.40 2.68 62.66
N ASN A 140 -28.36 3.18 63.90
CA ASN A 140 -29.50 3.87 64.52
C ASN A 140 -29.95 5.12 63.72
N ASP A 141 -29.03 5.78 63.02
CA ASP A 141 -29.28 6.95 62.17
C ASP A 141 -29.90 6.61 60.80
N GLY A 142 -30.18 5.33 60.53
CA GLY A 142 -30.77 4.86 59.28
C GLY A 142 -29.78 4.53 58.17
N GLY A 143 -28.48 4.82 58.35
CA GLY A 143 -27.45 4.33 57.44
C GLY A 143 -27.33 2.82 57.51
N PHE A 144 -27.00 2.15 56.40
CA PHE A 144 -26.88 0.69 56.39
C PHE A 144 -25.86 0.14 55.40
N SER A 145 -25.41 -1.09 55.64
CA SER A 145 -24.67 -1.89 54.67
C SER A 145 -25.41 -3.18 54.37
N TYR A 146 -25.30 -3.61 53.12
CA TYR A 146 -25.88 -4.85 52.61
C TYR A 146 -24.87 -5.58 51.73
N LEU A 147 -24.65 -6.86 52.01
CA LEU A 147 -23.89 -7.77 51.16
C LEU A 147 -24.84 -8.87 50.67
N PRO A 148 -25.13 -8.95 49.36
CA PRO A 148 -25.95 -10.03 48.81
C PRO A 148 -25.40 -11.43 49.10
N PRO A 149 -26.24 -12.48 49.08
CA PRO A 149 -25.75 -13.85 48.99
C PRO A 149 -24.83 -14.03 47.77
N ALA A 150 -23.85 -14.91 47.88
CA ALA A 150 -22.93 -15.18 46.77
C ALA A 150 -23.71 -15.64 45.52
N GLY A 151 -23.46 -15.00 44.37
CA GLY A 151 -24.11 -15.31 43.10
C GLY A 151 -25.59 -14.89 42.98
N PHE A 152 -26.16 -14.16 43.95
CA PHE A 152 -27.57 -13.78 43.89
C PHE A 152 -27.85 -12.60 42.93
N LYS A 153 -28.89 -12.75 42.09
CA LYS A 153 -29.53 -11.68 41.30
C LYS A 153 -31.03 -11.68 41.56
N GLY A 154 -31.64 -10.49 41.54
CA GLY A 154 -33.08 -10.30 41.72
C GLY A 154 -33.43 -9.39 42.89
N ALA A 155 -34.70 -9.41 43.29
CA ALA A 155 -35.20 -8.63 44.41
C ALA A 155 -34.90 -9.35 45.74
N ASP A 156 -34.33 -8.62 46.69
CA ASP A 156 -34.16 -9.03 48.08
C ASP A 156 -34.76 -7.98 49.01
N SER A 157 -35.03 -8.33 50.26
CA SER A 157 -35.56 -7.38 51.24
C SER A 157 -35.16 -7.72 52.66
N PHE A 158 -35.11 -6.71 53.53
CA PHE A 158 -34.99 -6.90 54.96
C PHE A 158 -35.95 -5.99 55.72
N ALA A 159 -36.42 -6.46 56.88
CA ALA A 159 -37.29 -5.68 57.74
C ALA A 159 -36.47 -4.82 58.71
N TYR A 160 -36.93 -3.59 58.94
CA TYR A 160 -36.40 -2.69 59.95
C TYR A 160 -37.54 -2.11 60.78
N THR A 161 -37.25 -1.73 62.03
CA THR A 161 -38.20 -1.14 62.97
C THR A 161 -37.63 0.17 63.49
N ILE A 162 -38.42 1.25 63.36
CA ILE A 162 -38.09 2.57 63.87
C ILE A 162 -38.76 2.79 65.21
N GLY A 163 -38.13 3.59 66.07
CA GLY A 163 -38.66 4.01 67.35
C GLY A 163 -38.48 5.50 67.56
N ASP A 164 -39.38 6.08 68.35
CA ASP A 164 -39.47 7.51 68.69
C ASP A 164 -38.73 7.90 69.99
N GLY A 165 -38.10 6.93 70.67
CA GLY A 165 -37.47 7.10 71.99
C GLY A 165 -38.45 7.24 73.17
N HIS A 166 -39.75 7.19 72.91
CA HIS A 166 -40.85 7.37 73.86
C HIS A 166 -41.77 6.14 73.98
N GLY A 167 -41.41 5.06 73.29
CA GLY A 167 -42.05 3.74 73.39
C GLY A 167 -42.97 3.40 72.23
N GLY A 168 -43.10 4.27 71.23
CA GLY A 168 -43.73 3.98 69.95
C GLY A 168 -42.74 3.31 68.98
N SER A 169 -43.23 2.34 68.19
CA SER A 169 -42.42 1.69 67.16
C SER A 169 -43.26 1.25 65.97
N ASN A 170 -42.65 1.20 64.78
CA ASN A 170 -43.28 0.71 63.55
C ASN A 170 -42.25 0.04 62.63
N SER A 171 -42.66 -0.94 61.84
CA SER A 171 -41.78 -1.74 60.98
C SER A 171 -42.11 -1.57 59.50
N SER A 172 -41.08 -1.61 58.67
CA SER A 172 -41.18 -1.54 57.21
C SER A 172 -40.13 -2.41 56.53
N LEU A 173 -40.15 -2.47 55.20
CA LEU A 173 -39.23 -3.23 54.36
C LEU A 173 -38.35 -2.31 53.52
N ALA A 174 -37.05 -2.56 53.54
CA ALA A 174 -36.14 -2.06 52.52
C ALA A 174 -36.00 -3.10 51.42
N THR A 175 -36.39 -2.77 50.19
CA THR A 175 -36.26 -3.64 49.02
C THR A 175 -35.01 -3.28 48.24
N ILE A 176 -34.22 -4.29 47.85
CA ILE A 176 -32.96 -4.14 47.14
C ILE A 176 -33.04 -4.90 45.82
N MET A 177 -32.83 -4.18 44.72
CA MET A 177 -32.75 -4.77 43.38
C MET A 177 -31.30 -5.04 43.02
N VAL A 178 -30.92 -6.33 42.98
CA VAL A 178 -29.59 -6.78 42.57
C VAL A 178 -29.61 -7.13 41.09
N SER A 179 -28.88 -6.38 40.26
CA SER A 179 -28.97 -6.46 38.79
C SER A 179 -27.67 -6.91 38.12
N ASP A 180 -26.60 -6.12 38.24
CA ASP A 180 -25.26 -6.48 37.76
C ASP A 180 -24.59 -7.50 38.69
N MET A 181 -23.61 -8.25 38.17
CA MET A 181 -22.82 -9.22 38.94
C MET A 181 -21.34 -9.04 38.70
N VAL A 182 -20.56 -9.04 39.79
CA VAL A 182 -19.10 -8.98 39.76
C VAL A 182 -18.50 -10.18 40.48
N TRP A 183 -17.69 -10.96 39.78
CA TRP A 183 -16.88 -12.03 40.37
C TRP A 183 -15.47 -11.51 40.65
N TYR A 184 -15.11 -11.46 41.93
CA TYR A 184 -13.82 -10.96 42.38
C TYR A 184 -12.80 -12.10 42.48
N VAL A 185 -11.63 -11.95 41.84
CA VAL A 185 -10.58 -12.98 41.83
C VAL A 185 -9.23 -12.40 42.25
N ASN A 186 -8.64 -12.94 43.31
CA ASN A 186 -7.34 -12.56 43.84
C ASN A 186 -6.46 -13.80 44.11
N ASN A 187 -5.47 -14.06 43.25
CA ASN A 187 -4.58 -15.22 43.37
C ASN A 187 -3.57 -15.13 44.54
N ALA A 188 -3.53 -14.03 45.29
CA ALA A 188 -2.74 -13.91 46.52
C ALA A 188 -3.48 -14.39 47.79
N GLY A 189 -4.80 -14.59 47.70
CA GLY A 189 -5.68 -14.84 48.84
C GLY A 189 -6.02 -16.32 49.07
N ALA A 190 -6.68 -16.58 50.19
CA ALA A 190 -7.39 -17.84 50.41
C ALA A 190 -8.57 -17.95 49.42
N ASN A 191 -8.95 -19.18 49.04
CA ASN A 191 -10.10 -19.36 48.16
C ASN A 191 -11.40 -18.96 48.87
N GLY A 192 -12.08 -17.95 48.34
CA GLY A 192 -13.38 -17.49 48.82
C GLY A 192 -14.55 -17.99 47.97
N ASP A 193 -15.63 -17.22 47.98
CA ASP A 193 -16.88 -17.49 47.26
C ASP A 193 -17.17 -16.49 46.13
N GLY A 194 -16.18 -15.64 45.80
CA GLY A 194 -16.25 -14.69 44.70
C GLY A 194 -16.84 -13.33 45.05
N ARG A 195 -17.25 -13.12 46.31
CA ARG A 195 -17.67 -11.81 46.82
C ARG A 195 -16.49 -10.87 47.02
N GLN A 196 -16.75 -9.57 47.01
CA GLN A 196 -15.75 -8.53 47.23
C GLN A 196 -14.95 -8.74 48.52
N SER A 197 -15.62 -9.19 49.59
CA SER A 197 -15.01 -9.48 50.90
C SER A 197 -14.35 -10.86 50.97
N SER A 198 -14.61 -11.76 50.03
CA SER A 198 -14.10 -13.13 49.98
C SER A 198 -13.85 -13.57 48.53
N PRO A 199 -12.84 -12.99 47.84
CA PRO A 199 -12.58 -13.27 46.42
C PRO A 199 -12.22 -14.73 46.17
N LEU A 200 -12.51 -15.24 44.96
CA LEU A 200 -11.94 -16.49 44.48
C LEU A 200 -10.41 -16.36 44.38
N ASN A 201 -9.66 -17.44 44.62
CA ASN A 201 -8.20 -17.43 44.44
C ASN A 201 -7.71 -18.03 43.12
N SER A 202 -8.62 -18.58 42.33
CA SER A 202 -8.37 -19.17 41.03
C SER A 202 -9.61 -19.02 40.14
N PHE A 203 -9.51 -19.42 38.88
CA PHE A 203 -10.68 -19.48 37.99
C PHE A 203 -11.50 -20.77 38.17
N GLY A 204 -11.19 -21.59 39.19
CA GLY A 204 -11.99 -22.76 39.50
C GLY A 204 -13.42 -22.36 39.85
N GLY A 205 -14.38 -22.79 39.02
CA GLY A 205 -15.81 -22.45 39.15
C GLY A 205 -16.27 -21.22 38.38
N ILE A 206 -15.39 -20.54 37.62
CA ILE A 206 -15.79 -19.45 36.68
C ILE A 206 -15.13 -19.60 35.29
N ASN A 207 -14.69 -20.82 34.97
CA ASN A 207 -13.93 -21.13 33.77
C ASN A 207 -14.62 -22.25 32.98
N GLY A 208 -15.95 -22.16 32.88
CA GLY A 208 -16.80 -23.26 32.47
C GLY A 208 -17.65 -23.02 31.23
N ALA A 209 -17.64 -21.86 30.57
CA ALA A 209 -18.52 -21.57 29.42
C ALA A 209 -19.96 -22.11 29.61
N GLY A 210 -20.51 -22.01 30.82
CA GLY A 210 -21.86 -22.46 31.18
C GLY A 210 -22.00 -23.95 31.53
N GLY A 211 -20.91 -24.66 31.84
CA GLY A 211 -20.93 -26.06 32.28
C GLY A 211 -21.57 -26.24 33.68
N ALA A 212 -21.97 -27.47 34.02
CA ALA A 212 -22.48 -27.77 35.36
C ALA A 212 -21.40 -27.48 36.42
N GLY A 213 -21.65 -26.49 37.30
CA GLY A 213 -20.72 -26.04 38.33
C GLY A 213 -20.03 -24.69 38.05
N ASP A 214 -20.40 -23.99 36.97
CA ASP A 214 -20.00 -22.59 36.71
C ASP A 214 -20.82 -21.62 37.58
N PHE A 215 -20.14 -20.69 38.23
CA PHE A 215 -20.75 -19.69 39.11
C PHE A 215 -21.15 -18.44 38.35
N ASP A 216 -20.37 -18.05 37.35
CA ASP A 216 -20.65 -16.91 36.50
C ASP A 216 -21.63 -17.26 35.37
N GLY A 217 -22.17 -16.21 34.76
CA GLY A 217 -22.99 -16.33 33.57
C GLY A 217 -22.78 -15.20 32.58
N ALA A 218 -23.54 -15.24 31.50
CA ALA A 218 -23.53 -14.20 30.47
C ALA A 218 -23.76 -12.79 31.04
N ASN A 219 -23.01 -11.82 30.50
CA ASN A 219 -22.99 -10.40 30.90
C ASN A 219 -22.39 -10.09 32.28
N ASP A 220 -21.86 -11.09 33.00
CA ASP A 220 -21.18 -10.85 34.27
C ASP A 220 -19.82 -10.15 34.09
N ILE A 221 -19.35 -9.52 35.17
CA ILE A 221 -18.04 -8.87 35.23
C ILE A 221 -17.11 -9.75 36.05
N ILE A 222 -15.91 -10.02 35.53
CA ILE A 222 -14.84 -10.71 36.25
C ILE A 222 -13.75 -9.68 36.54
N TYR A 223 -13.49 -9.42 37.82
CA TYR A 223 -12.47 -8.45 38.25
C TYR A 223 -11.24 -9.15 38.82
N LEU A 224 -10.07 -8.90 38.22
CA LEU A 224 -8.78 -9.47 38.63
C LEU A 224 -7.96 -8.46 39.42
N PHE A 225 -7.61 -8.79 40.66
CA PHE A 225 -6.67 -8.00 41.45
C PHE A 225 -5.23 -8.17 40.98
N GLN A 226 -4.37 -7.17 41.23
CA GLN A 226 -2.93 -7.38 41.20
C GLN A 226 -2.54 -8.24 42.42
N GLY A 227 -2.55 -9.57 42.29
CA GLY A 227 -2.11 -10.45 43.37
C GLY A 227 -0.58 -10.62 43.43
N SER A 228 -0.08 -11.72 44.01
CA SER A 228 1.35 -11.93 44.27
C SER A 228 2.12 -12.55 43.09
N GLY A 229 1.45 -12.76 41.95
CA GLY A 229 1.98 -13.40 40.75
C GLY A 229 0.92 -13.47 39.65
N SER A 230 1.11 -14.32 38.65
CA SER A 230 0.19 -14.45 37.51
C SER A 230 -0.92 -15.47 37.75
N TYR A 231 -2.04 -15.29 37.06
CA TYR A 231 -3.14 -16.26 37.01
C TYR A 231 -2.76 -17.40 36.06
N GLY A 232 -2.65 -18.63 36.58
CA GLY A 232 -1.97 -19.74 35.90
C GLY A 232 -2.78 -20.53 34.86
N SER A 233 -4.09 -20.29 34.74
CA SER A 233 -4.92 -20.89 33.70
C SER A 233 -5.50 -19.82 32.80
N GLY A 234 -5.75 -20.17 31.53
CA GLY A 234 -6.56 -19.35 30.66
C GLY A 234 -8.01 -19.27 31.12
N LEU A 235 -8.75 -18.31 30.57
CA LEU A 235 -10.15 -18.07 30.88
C LEU A 235 -11.01 -18.16 29.61
N ALA A 236 -12.05 -18.99 29.64
CA ALA A 236 -13.09 -19.00 28.63
C ALA A 236 -14.23 -18.06 29.06
N LEU A 237 -14.51 -17.03 28.27
CA LEU A 237 -15.53 -16.04 28.56
C LEU A 237 -16.86 -16.43 27.89
N GLU A 238 -17.96 -16.20 28.61
CA GLU A 238 -19.33 -16.28 28.09
C GLU A 238 -19.77 -14.99 27.39
N SER A 239 -20.92 -15.06 26.70
CA SER A 239 -21.46 -13.92 25.95
C SER A 239 -21.66 -12.69 26.84
N GLY A 240 -21.17 -11.52 26.39
CA GLY A 240 -21.34 -10.23 27.07
C GLY A 240 -20.45 -10.01 28.28
N GLN A 241 -19.65 -11.01 28.69
CA GLN A 241 -18.81 -10.89 29.88
C GLN A 241 -17.70 -9.84 29.72
N LYS A 242 -17.37 -9.21 30.84
CA LYS A 242 -16.31 -8.20 30.94
C LYS A 242 -15.19 -8.71 31.85
N LEU A 243 -14.01 -8.92 31.29
CA LEU A 243 -12.79 -9.23 32.03
C LEU A 243 -12.01 -7.94 32.30
N ILE A 244 -11.99 -7.51 33.56
CA ILE A 244 -11.36 -6.26 33.99
C ILE A 244 -10.24 -6.58 34.97
N GLY A 245 -9.00 -6.30 34.60
CA GLY A 245 -7.87 -6.32 35.51
C GLY A 245 -7.72 -5.01 36.26
N ALA A 246 -7.05 -5.07 37.42
CA ALA A 246 -6.77 -3.92 38.28
C ALA A 246 -6.01 -2.78 37.58
N GLY A 247 -5.44 -2.98 36.39
CA GLY A 247 -4.90 -1.90 35.58
C GLY A 247 -5.94 -0.94 35.01
N ALA A 248 -7.23 -1.27 35.12
CA ALA A 248 -8.35 -0.42 34.77
C ALA A 248 -9.29 -0.24 35.98
N ALA A 249 -9.98 0.90 36.03
CA ALA A 249 -10.96 1.14 37.07
C ALA A 249 -12.17 0.21 36.89
N LEU A 250 -12.61 -0.43 37.96
CA LEU A 250 -13.87 -1.18 37.96
C LEU A 250 -15.02 -0.19 38.16
N VAL A 251 -15.76 0.07 37.08
CA VAL A 251 -16.94 0.96 37.08
C VAL A 251 -18.18 0.16 36.74
N VAL A 252 -19.19 0.20 37.61
CA VAL A 252 -20.46 -0.52 37.46
C VAL A 252 -21.60 0.45 37.76
N GLY A 253 -22.59 0.53 36.86
CA GLY A 253 -23.70 1.49 36.99
C GLY A 253 -23.27 2.97 37.12
N GLY A 254 -22.08 3.33 36.63
CA GLY A 254 -21.49 4.67 36.78
C GLY A 254 -20.74 4.92 38.09
N THR A 255 -20.71 3.95 39.01
CA THR A 255 -19.98 4.02 40.28
C THR A 255 -18.63 3.33 40.17
N THR A 256 -17.55 4.01 40.55
CA THR A 256 -16.22 3.42 40.65
C THR A 256 -16.10 2.60 41.94
N ILE A 257 -16.01 1.28 41.81
CA ILE A 257 -15.81 0.36 42.94
C ILE A 257 -14.32 0.29 43.31
N TYR A 258 -13.45 0.18 42.29
CA TYR A 258 -12.00 0.23 42.46
C TYR A 258 -11.38 1.20 41.44
N PRO A 259 -10.44 2.07 41.87
CA PRO A 259 -9.67 2.89 40.94
C PRO A 259 -8.68 2.03 40.14
N ALA A 260 -8.19 2.56 39.01
CA ALA A 260 -7.12 1.92 38.26
C ALA A 260 -5.82 1.88 39.08
N GLY A 261 -5.19 0.71 39.11
CA GLY A 261 -3.89 0.43 39.69
C GLY A 261 -2.97 -0.21 38.66
N SER A 262 -2.25 -1.26 39.06
CA SER A 262 -1.34 -1.97 38.15
C SER A 262 -2.01 -3.18 37.49
N ARG A 263 -1.56 -3.52 36.29
CA ARG A 263 -2.08 -4.66 35.54
C ARG A 263 -1.73 -6.00 36.22
N PRO A 264 -2.70 -6.91 36.39
CA PRO A 264 -2.42 -8.32 36.63
C PRO A 264 -2.01 -9.04 35.34
N THR A 265 -1.41 -10.22 35.49
CA THR A 265 -1.00 -11.07 34.36
C THR A 265 -1.83 -12.35 34.28
N LEU A 266 -2.44 -12.62 33.13
CA LEU A 266 -3.23 -13.82 32.82
C LEU A 266 -2.46 -14.82 31.94
N GLY A 267 -2.58 -16.13 32.19
CA GLY A 267 -2.26 -17.19 31.22
C GLY A 267 -0.93 -17.93 31.40
N LEU A 268 -0.22 -17.74 32.52
CA LEU A 268 1.06 -18.45 32.74
C LEU A 268 0.85 -19.96 32.89
N GLY A 269 1.19 -20.74 31.85
CA GLY A 269 1.02 -22.19 31.82
C GLY A 269 -0.03 -22.71 30.81
N GLY A 270 -0.73 -21.82 30.10
CA GLY A 270 -1.84 -22.18 29.21
C GLY A 270 -2.19 -21.13 28.16
N ALA A 271 -3.41 -21.22 27.60
CA ALA A 271 -3.98 -20.20 26.73
C ALA A 271 -4.32 -18.94 27.54
N GLY A 272 -4.49 -17.78 26.90
CA GLY A 272 -4.88 -16.55 27.60
C GLY A 272 -6.40 -16.45 27.77
N ALA A 273 -7.10 -15.83 26.82
CA ALA A 273 -8.55 -15.69 26.86
C ALA A 273 -9.23 -16.30 25.62
N THR A 274 -10.30 -17.06 25.81
CA THR A 274 -11.18 -17.54 24.74
C THR A 274 -12.49 -16.78 24.82
N CYS A 275 -12.82 -16.00 23.80
CA CYS A 275 -13.96 -15.08 23.79
C CYS A 275 -15.16 -15.70 23.07
N ALA A 276 -16.32 -15.59 23.72
CA ALA A 276 -17.63 -15.73 23.09
C ALA A 276 -18.07 -14.38 22.47
N ALA A 277 -19.39 -14.17 22.34
CA ALA A 277 -19.93 -12.96 21.72
C ALA A 277 -19.86 -11.74 22.65
N ASN A 278 -19.51 -10.57 22.12
CA ASN A 278 -19.65 -9.27 22.78
C ASN A 278 -18.83 -9.10 24.07
N ASN A 279 -17.63 -9.70 24.13
CA ASN A 279 -16.76 -9.59 25.29
C ASN A 279 -15.95 -8.28 25.36
N LEU A 280 -15.63 -7.87 26.58
CA LEU A 280 -14.69 -6.79 26.90
C LEU A 280 -13.50 -7.34 27.69
N ILE A 281 -12.29 -6.97 27.30
CA ILE A 281 -11.05 -7.26 28.05
C ILE A 281 -10.31 -5.94 28.30
N GLN A 282 -9.98 -5.63 29.55
CA GLN A 282 -9.34 -4.35 29.88
C GLN A 282 -8.44 -4.42 31.11
N GLY A 283 -7.29 -3.74 31.07
CA GLY A 283 -6.50 -3.46 32.27
C GLY A 283 -5.66 -4.63 32.78
N LEU A 284 -5.20 -5.53 31.90
CA LEU A 284 -4.37 -6.68 32.23
C LEU A 284 -3.34 -6.98 31.13
N ASP A 285 -2.29 -7.70 31.49
CA ASP A 285 -1.37 -8.30 30.53
C ASP A 285 -1.70 -9.79 30.35
N ILE A 286 -1.67 -10.28 29.12
CA ILE A 286 -1.96 -11.67 28.77
C ILE A 286 -0.66 -12.30 28.30
N VAL A 287 -0.17 -13.29 29.03
CA VAL A 287 1.05 -14.05 28.74
C VAL A 287 0.68 -15.52 28.61
N ALA A 288 0.45 -15.99 27.38
CA ALA A 288 0.11 -17.37 27.09
C ALA A 288 1.37 -18.19 26.79
N THR A 289 1.72 -19.15 27.64
CA THR A 289 2.90 -20.00 27.41
C THR A 289 2.60 -21.32 26.70
N ALA A 290 1.32 -21.66 26.53
CA ALA A 290 0.86 -22.81 25.79
C ALA A 290 -0.50 -22.53 25.13
N GLY A 291 -0.54 -22.30 23.82
CA GLY A 291 -1.76 -21.96 23.08
C GLY A 291 -1.88 -20.47 22.75
N LYS A 292 -3.09 -20.03 22.42
CA LYS A 292 -3.35 -18.68 21.87
C LYS A 292 -3.44 -17.65 22.99
N GLY A 293 -2.96 -16.44 22.75
CA GLY A 293 -3.11 -15.30 23.66
C GLY A 293 -4.59 -14.92 23.81
N VAL A 294 -5.22 -14.47 22.74
CA VAL A 294 -6.68 -14.26 22.67
C VAL A 294 -7.25 -14.99 21.46
N SER A 295 -8.36 -15.70 21.63
CA SER A 295 -9.03 -16.41 20.53
C SER A 295 -10.55 -16.30 20.56
N GLY A 296 -11.20 -16.42 19.40
CA GLY A 296 -12.66 -16.39 19.27
C GLY A 296 -13.11 -16.55 17.82
N ALA A 297 -14.16 -17.34 17.56
CA ALA A 297 -14.57 -17.71 16.19
C ALA A 297 -15.88 -17.09 15.69
N GLY A 298 -16.65 -16.45 16.58
CA GLY A 298 -17.94 -15.81 16.30
C GLY A 298 -18.25 -14.81 17.39
N PHE A 299 -17.36 -13.84 17.57
CA PHE A 299 -17.23 -13.07 18.81
C PHE A 299 -18.12 -11.81 18.87
N GLY A 300 -19.04 -11.60 17.91
CA GLY A 300 -19.84 -10.38 17.87
C GLY A 300 -18.93 -9.15 17.84
N THR A 301 -19.05 -8.25 18.81
CA THR A 301 -18.07 -7.15 19.01
C THR A 301 -17.07 -7.48 20.11
N LEU A 302 -15.78 -7.64 19.80
CA LEU A 302 -14.74 -7.82 20.80
C LEU A 302 -14.03 -6.50 21.09
N THR A 303 -14.11 -6.03 22.33
CA THR A 303 -13.44 -4.81 22.77
C THR A 303 -12.23 -5.16 23.63
N ILE A 304 -11.05 -4.67 23.25
CA ILE A 304 -9.84 -4.80 24.07
C ILE A 304 -9.14 -3.45 24.16
N SER A 305 -8.82 -3.01 25.37
CA SER A 305 -8.08 -1.77 25.61
C SER A 305 -7.18 -1.89 26.84
N ASN A 306 -6.14 -1.06 26.95
CA ASN A 306 -5.26 -1.03 28.13
C ASN A 306 -4.74 -2.44 28.47
N ALA A 307 -4.22 -3.15 27.46
CA ALA A 307 -3.76 -4.52 27.58
C ALA A 307 -2.56 -4.81 26.67
N SER A 308 -1.70 -5.74 27.11
CA SER A 308 -0.62 -6.33 26.32
C SER A 308 -0.87 -7.81 26.10
N ILE A 309 -0.47 -8.35 24.95
CA ILE A 309 -0.54 -9.78 24.67
C ILE A 309 0.84 -10.29 24.26
N THR A 310 1.31 -11.34 24.92
CA THR A 310 2.49 -12.12 24.54
C THR A 310 2.14 -13.59 24.53
N SER A 311 2.39 -14.30 23.42
CA SER A 311 2.28 -15.75 23.37
C SER A 311 3.60 -16.41 22.98
N THR A 312 3.95 -17.49 23.68
CA THR A 312 5.01 -18.43 23.29
C THR A 312 4.39 -19.77 22.94
N GLY A 313 4.55 -20.22 21.69
CA GLY A 313 4.00 -21.50 21.21
C GLY A 313 2.63 -21.41 20.52
N GLY A 314 1.92 -20.28 20.60
CA GLY A 314 0.70 -20.03 19.84
C GLY A 314 0.58 -18.59 19.35
N ALA A 315 -0.54 -18.29 18.68
CA ALA A 315 -0.79 -16.96 18.12
C ALA A 315 -1.01 -15.93 19.24
N ALA A 316 -0.60 -14.68 19.03
CA ALA A 316 -0.98 -13.58 19.90
C ALA A 316 -2.51 -13.41 19.87
N LEU A 317 -3.08 -13.33 18.66
CA LEU A 317 -4.51 -13.30 18.42
C LEU A 317 -4.87 -14.34 17.35
N ASP A 318 -5.96 -15.07 17.57
CA ASP A 318 -6.61 -15.90 16.56
C ASP A 318 -8.12 -15.66 16.58
N LEU A 319 -8.55 -14.70 15.78
CA LEU A 319 -9.91 -14.20 15.74
C LEU A 319 -10.52 -14.48 14.38
N ALA A 320 -11.72 -15.07 14.38
CA ALA A 320 -12.52 -15.28 13.19
C ALA A 320 -13.95 -14.75 13.40
N THR A 321 -14.51 -14.11 12.37
CA THR A 321 -15.88 -13.56 12.29
C THR A 321 -16.34 -12.68 13.45
N GLY A 322 -16.45 -11.38 13.20
CA GLY A 322 -16.93 -10.39 14.17
C GLY A 322 -16.38 -8.98 13.91
N THR A 323 -16.69 -8.05 14.81
CA THR A 323 -16.27 -6.65 14.77
C THR A 323 -15.23 -6.37 15.85
N LEU A 324 -14.05 -5.94 15.44
CA LEU A 324 -12.95 -5.60 16.33
C LEU A 324 -13.10 -4.16 16.84
N ALA A 325 -12.93 -3.96 18.14
CA ALA A 325 -12.69 -2.68 18.78
C ALA A 325 -11.44 -2.82 19.67
N ILE A 326 -10.30 -3.09 19.03
CA ILE A 326 -9.08 -3.52 19.72
C ILE A 326 -7.99 -2.46 19.59
N THR A 327 -7.52 -1.98 20.75
CA THR A 327 -6.28 -1.20 20.88
C THR A 327 -5.40 -1.86 21.95
N LEU A 328 -4.25 -2.37 21.55
CA LEU A 328 -3.28 -3.03 22.42
C LEU A 328 -2.03 -2.19 22.56
N ASP A 329 -1.43 -2.20 23.75
CA ASP A 329 -0.10 -1.64 23.94
C ASP A 329 0.94 -2.49 23.23
N SER A 330 0.78 -3.81 23.27
CA SER A 330 1.59 -4.72 22.48
C SER A 330 0.87 -6.01 22.09
N ALA A 331 1.23 -6.57 20.94
CA ALA A 331 0.82 -7.90 20.51
C ALA A 331 2.04 -8.68 19.99
N SER A 332 2.51 -9.67 20.74
CA SER A 332 3.69 -10.45 20.42
C SER A 332 3.41 -11.96 20.38
N SER A 333 4.05 -12.64 19.44
CA SER A 333 3.96 -14.10 19.27
C SER A 333 5.34 -14.67 18.95
N MET A 334 5.72 -15.73 19.63
CA MET A 334 6.98 -16.44 19.39
C MET A 334 6.73 -17.92 19.18
N ASN A 335 7.29 -18.51 18.12
CA ASN A 335 7.24 -19.94 17.83
C ASN A 335 5.82 -20.54 17.79
N SER A 336 4.82 -19.81 17.28
CA SER A 336 3.45 -20.33 17.14
C SER A 336 3.44 -21.60 16.28
N SER A 337 2.66 -22.60 16.70
CA SER A 337 2.40 -23.81 15.90
C SER A 337 1.41 -23.58 14.75
N ALA A 338 0.88 -22.36 14.61
CA ALA A 338 0.04 -21.90 13.51
C ALA A 338 0.49 -20.47 13.10
N GLU A 339 -0.44 -19.55 12.81
CA GLU A 339 -0.13 -18.15 12.57
C GLU A 339 0.38 -17.42 13.83
N GLY A 340 1.17 -16.36 13.65
CA GLY A 340 1.57 -15.48 14.76
C GLY A 340 0.45 -14.50 15.18
N LEU A 341 -0.29 -14.00 14.20
CA LEU A 341 -1.48 -13.17 14.37
C LEU A 341 -2.46 -13.50 13.25
N ARG A 342 -3.67 -13.92 13.60
CA ARG A 342 -4.72 -14.32 12.65
C ARG A 342 -6.00 -13.52 12.88
N LEU A 343 -6.42 -12.81 11.83
CA LEU A 343 -7.64 -12.01 11.76
C LEU A 343 -8.46 -12.43 10.53
N SER A 344 -9.45 -13.29 10.72
CA SER A 344 -10.17 -13.97 9.62
C SER A 344 -11.61 -13.50 9.50
N ASN A 345 -11.97 -12.86 8.39
CA ASN A 345 -13.32 -12.36 8.09
C ASN A 345 -13.85 -11.41 9.17
N VAL A 346 -13.03 -10.42 9.53
CA VAL A 346 -13.32 -9.48 10.62
C VAL A 346 -13.58 -8.06 10.11
N ASN A 347 -14.43 -7.33 10.82
CA ASN A 347 -14.74 -5.91 10.62
C ASN A 347 -14.15 -5.06 11.76
N GLY A 348 -14.32 -3.73 11.69
CA GLY A 348 -13.91 -2.80 12.75
C GLY A 348 -12.41 -2.47 12.70
N THR A 349 -11.79 -2.29 13.87
CA THR A 349 -10.41 -1.80 13.98
C THR A 349 -9.56 -2.64 14.91
N PHE A 350 -8.36 -2.98 14.44
CA PHE A 350 -7.26 -3.52 15.24
C PHE A 350 -6.06 -2.57 15.19
N THR A 351 -5.58 -2.16 16.36
CA THR A 351 -4.35 -1.37 16.49
C THR A 351 -3.48 -1.95 17.61
N ALA A 352 -2.19 -2.13 17.32
CA ALA A 352 -1.17 -2.37 18.33
C ALA A 352 -0.17 -1.21 18.36
N VAL A 353 0.34 -0.84 19.53
CA VAL A 353 1.38 0.20 19.67
C VAL A 353 2.79 -0.38 19.56
N ALA A 354 2.99 -1.63 19.95
CA ALA A 354 4.24 -2.38 19.84
C ALA A 354 3.97 -3.88 19.61
N GLY A 355 5.05 -4.66 19.49
CA GLY A 355 4.96 -6.11 19.40
C GLY A 355 6.03 -6.71 18.49
N ASN A 356 6.22 -8.02 18.57
CA ASN A 356 7.04 -8.75 17.60
C ASN A 356 6.43 -10.13 17.32
N ILE A 357 6.45 -10.54 16.06
CA ILE A 357 6.07 -11.89 15.65
C ILE A 357 7.34 -12.61 15.16
N SER A 358 7.70 -13.73 15.79
CA SER A 358 8.88 -14.50 15.41
C SER A 358 8.60 -15.99 15.25
N ALA A 359 9.07 -16.54 14.14
CA ALA A 359 9.07 -17.98 13.83
C ALA A 359 7.73 -18.75 13.97
N PRO A 360 6.53 -18.20 13.68
CA PRO A 360 5.34 -19.04 13.59
C PRO A 360 5.43 -20.01 12.39
N THR A 361 4.89 -21.22 12.51
CA THR A 361 4.92 -22.23 11.43
C THR A 361 3.92 -21.91 10.29
N GLY A 362 2.83 -21.21 10.59
CA GLY A 362 1.84 -20.69 9.63
C GLY A 362 2.30 -19.38 8.99
N ALA A 363 1.40 -18.44 8.69
CA ALA A 363 1.78 -17.08 8.32
C ALA A 363 2.28 -16.28 9.54
N GLY A 364 3.14 -15.27 9.35
CA GLY A 364 3.48 -14.34 10.44
C GLY A 364 2.22 -13.58 10.86
N ILE A 365 1.68 -12.86 9.89
CA ILE A 365 0.38 -12.20 9.96
C ILE A 365 -0.52 -12.80 8.88
N PHE A 366 -1.72 -13.23 9.28
CA PHE A 366 -2.79 -13.65 8.40
C PHE A 366 -3.99 -12.72 8.58
N ILE A 367 -4.44 -12.12 7.49
CA ILE A 367 -5.64 -11.29 7.45
C ILE A 367 -6.50 -11.76 6.29
N SER A 368 -7.79 -12.02 6.52
CA SER A 368 -8.70 -12.35 5.43
C SER A 368 -10.04 -11.63 5.54
N GLY A 369 -10.69 -11.44 4.38
CA GLY A 369 -12.07 -10.98 4.28
C GLY A 369 -12.29 -9.51 4.66
N GLU A 370 -13.53 -9.06 4.46
CA GLU A 370 -14.17 -7.87 5.05
C GLU A 370 -13.35 -6.55 5.04
N THR A 371 -13.80 -5.58 5.84
CA THR A 371 -13.38 -4.16 5.76
C THR A 371 -12.51 -3.68 6.93
N ALA A 372 -12.06 -4.58 7.83
CA ALA A 372 -11.31 -4.17 9.01
C ALA A 372 -10.07 -3.31 8.69
N GLY A 373 -9.89 -2.25 9.48
CA GLY A 373 -8.67 -1.46 9.55
C GLY A 373 -7.67 -2.11 10.50
N VAL A 374 -6.44 -2.35 10.04
CA VAL A 374 -5.39 -3.04 10.80
C VAL A 374 -4.13 -2.17 10.81
N THR A 375 -3.63 -1.84 11.99
CA THR A 375 -2.33 -1.19 12.17
C THR A 375 -1.46 -2.05 13.09
N TYR A 376 -0.30 -2.47 12.57
CA TYR A 376 0.66 -3.28 13.32
C TYR A 376 2.11 -2.76 13.11
N PRO A 377 2.77 -2.24 14.16
CA PRO A 377 4.10 -1.66 14.06
C PRO A 377 5.23 -2.65 14.33
N GLY A 378 4.90 -3.87 14.77
CA GLY A 378 5.88 -4.85 15.19
C GLY A 378 6.65 -5.50 14.03
N ASN A 379 7.88 -5.94 14.31
CA ASN A 379 8.64 -6.72 13.33
C ASN A 379 8.04 -8.11 13.17
N VAL A 380 8.13 -8.65 11.96
CA VAL A 380 7.73 -10.03 11.63
C VAL A 380 8.93 -10.76 11.04
N THR A 381 9.45 -11.73 11.80
CA THR A 381 10.65 -12.48 11.41
C THR A 381 10.34 -13.96 11.21
N LYS A 382 10.70 -14.48 10.04
CA LYS A 382 10.58 -15.89 9.66
C LYS A 382 11.95 -16.51 9.38
N ASN A 383 12.23 -17.61 10.06
CA ASN A 383 13.39 -18.48 9.84
C ASN A 383 12.97 -19.92 9.47
N ASN A 384 11.69 -20.13 9.16
CA ASN A 384 11.09 -21.40 8.82
C ASN A 384 10.22 -21.26 7.56
N ALA A 385 9.76 -22.39 7.02
CA ALA A 385 8.86 -22.41 5.88
C ALA A 385 7.52 -21.74 6.21
N GLY A 386 7.00 -20.92 5.30
CA GLY A 386 5.72 -20.22 5.46
C GLY A 386 5.77 -18.79 4.93
N ARG A 387 4.63 -18.09 4.99
CA ARG A 387 4.52 -16.68 4.61
C ARG A 387 4.89 -15.76 5.78
N VAL A 388 5.53 -14.63 5.50
CA VAL A 388 5.68 -13.54 6.48
C VAL A 388 4.32 -12.87 6.65
N VAL A 389 3.69 -12.52 5.53
CA VAL A 389 2.39 -11.87 5.49
C VAL A 389 1.50 -12.58 4.47
N ASP A 390 0.27 -12.84 4.87
CA ASP A 390 -0.79 -13.34 4.01
C ASP A 390 -2.04 -12.48 4.20
N ILE A 391 -2.44 -11.77 3.14
CA ILE A 391 -3.64 -10.94 3.15
C ILE A 391 -4.50 -11.33 1.95
N SER A 392 -5.72 -11.81 2.20
CA SER A 392 -6.57 -12.31 1.11
C SER A 392 -8.05 -11.92 1.22
N GLY A 393 -8.68 -11.69 0.07
CA GLY A 393 -10.13 -11.53 -0.04
C GLY A 393 -10.71 -10.30 0.67
N LYS A 394 -9.90 -9.28 0.98
CA LYS A 394 -10.42 -8.04 1.59
C LYS A 394 -11.28 -7.29 0.58
N SER A 395 -12.48 -6.88 0.99
CA SER A 395 -13.40 -6.05 0.20
C SER A 395 -13.22 -4.55 0.44
N GLY A 396 -12.41 -4.17 1.43
CA GLY A 396 -12.13 -2.79 1.80
C GLY A 396 -11.19 -2.67 3.00
N GLY A 397 -11.07 -1.45 3.53
CA GLY A 397 -10.26 -1.14 4.71
C GLY A 397 -8.78 -0.88 4.41
N THR A 398 -8.05 -0.46 5.44
CA THR A 398 -6.61 -0.18 5.37
C THR A 398 -5.83 -1.17 6.23
N VAL A 399 -4.74 -1.70 5.70
CA VAL A 399 -3.76 -2.49 6.44
C VAL A 399 -2.42 -1.77 6.40
N ALA A 400 -1.94 -1.34 7.56
CA ALA A 400 -0.64 -0.69 7.74
C ALA A 400 0.28 -1.57 8.58
N LEU A 401 1.31 -2.12 7.94
CA LEU A 401 2.33 -2.94 8.58
C LEU A 401 3.65 -2.17 8.61
N ASN A 402 3.96 -1.56 9.75
CA ASN A 402 5.03 -0.57 9.86
C ASN A 402 6.36 -1.13 10.38
N GLY A 403 6.38 -2.35 10.90
CA GLY A 403 7.60 -3.04 11.30
C GLY A 403 8.31 -3.72 10.13
N ALA A 404 9.55 -4.16 10.37
CA ALA A 404 10.33 -4.88 9.37
C ALA A 404 9.72 -6.25 9.05
N MET A 405 9.74 -6.61 7.77
CA MET A 405 9.29 -7.91 7.25
C MET A 405 10.50 -8.71 6.83
N THR A 406 10.88 -9.72 7.61
CA THR A 406 12.12 -10.46 7.41
C THR A 406 11.85 -11.95 7.20
N GLN A 407 12.42 -12.51 6.13
CA GLN A 407 12.45 -13.94 5.88
C GLN A 407 13.83 -14.34 5.36
N VAL A 408 14.46 -15.29 6.04
CA VAL A 408 15.77 -15.82 5.65
C VAL A 408 15.62 -17.29 5.29
N ALA A 409 15.68 -17.60 3.98
CA ALA A 409 15.81 -18.93 3.38
C ALA A 409 14.67 -19.93 3.70
N ALA A 410 13.50 -19.75 3.06
CA ALA A 410 12.35 -20.62 3.24
C ALA A 410 11.63 -20.98 1.93
N SER A 411 10.90 -22.10 1.93
CA SER A 411 10.26 -22.68 0.74
C SER A 411 8.92 -22.06 0.34
N GLY A 412 8.38 -21.10 1.10
CA GLY A 412 7.09 -20.44 0.84
C GLY A 412 7.19 -19.07 0.19
N THR A 413 6.07 -18.51 -0.28
CA THR A 413 5.97 -17.08 -0.67
C THR A 413 6.30 -16.20 0.53
N GLY A 414 6.99 -15.07 0.35
CA GLY A 414 7.29 -14.17 1.46
C GLY A 414 6.10 -13.33 1.88
N ILE A 415 5.69 -12.41 1.01
CA ILE A 415 4.47 -11.62 1.16
C ILE A 415 3.49 -12.04 0.07
N SER A 416 2.27 -12.38 0.47
CA SER A 416 1.18 -12.79 -0.43
C SER A 416 -0.04 -11.92 -0.20
N LEU A 417 -0.43 -11.14 -1.22
CA LEU A 417 -1.64 -10.32 -1.23
C LEU A 417 -2.52 -10.80 -2.37
N VAL A 418 -3.70 -11.36 -2.10
CA VAL A 418 -4.54 -12.00 -3.12
C VAL A 418 -5.98 -11.54 -3.04
N ASN A 419 -6.54 -11.04 -4.15
CA ASN A 419 -7.94 -10.65 -4.32
C ASN A 419 -8.42 -9.63 -3.28
N ASN A 420 -7.62 -8.59 -3.02
CA ASN A 420 -7.92 -7.55 -2.01
C ASN A 420 -8.63 -6.34 -2.63
N SER A 421 -9.63 -6.59 -3.47
CA SER A 421 -10.40 -5.59 -4.20
C SER A 421 -11.00 -4.54 -3.25
N GLY A 422 -10.49 -3.30 -3.30
CA GLY A 422 -10.96 -2.18 -2.49
C GLY A 422 -10.14 -1.89 -1.22
N ALA A 423 -9.18 -2.74 -0.87
CA ALA A 423 -8.31 -2.50 0.28
C ALA A 423 -7.03 -1.73 -0.09
N THR A 424 -6.51 -0.95 0.87
CA THR A 424 -5.19 -0.32 0.79
C THR A 424 -4.24 -1.02 1.76
N ILE A 425 -3.12 -1.53 1.25
CA ILE A 425 -2.12 -2.27 2.01
C ILE A 425 -0.80 -1.53 1.91
N SER A 426 -0.20 -1.22 3.05
CA SER A 426 1.05 -0.45 3.13
C SER A 426 2.07 -1.13 4.02
N PHE A 427 3.32 -1.10 3.55
CA PHE A 427 4.49 -1.56 4.30
C PHE A 427 5.40 -0.37 4.60
N GLY A 428 5.44 0.02 5.87
CA GLY A 428 6.25 1.14 6.35
C GLY A 428 7.67 0.76 6.77
N GLY A 429 7.91 -0.52 7.09
CA GLY A 429 9.21 -1.04 7.51
C GLY A 429 10.00 -1.69 6.38
N VAL A 430 11.30 -1.92 6.61
CA VAL A 430 12.19 -2.59 5.64
C VAL A 430 11.70 -4.01 5.35
N ILE A 431 11.67 -4.37 4.07
CA ILE A 431 11.32 -5.71 3.60
C ILE A 431 12.60 -6.43 3.20
N THR A 432 12.94 -7.55 3.84
CA THR A 432 14.10 -8.38 3.51
C THR A 432 13.63 -9.82 3.34
N LEU A 433 13.40 -10.24 2.10
CA LEU A 433 12.79 -11.53 1.80
C LEU A 433 13.72 -12.38 0.93
N SER A 434 14.01 -13.59 1.41
CA SER A 434 14.71 -14.63 0.67
C SER A 434 13.85 -15.90 0.61
N THR A 435 13.32 -16.20 -0.58
CA THR A 435 12.48 -17.38 -0.86
C THR A 435 13.13 -18.28 -1.91
N SER A 436 12.59 -19.47 -2.15
CA SER A 436 13.08 -20.39 -3.18
C SER A 436 12.23 -20.37 -4.46
N ALA A 437 11.33 -21.35 -4.63
CA ALA A 437 10.51 -21.54 -5.82
C ALA A 437 9.26 -20.66 -5.87
N ASN A 438 8.91 -20.05 -4.75
CA ASN A 438 7.77 -19.15 -4.62
C ASN A 438 8.21 -17.69 -4.64
N ALA A 439 7.28 -16.80 -4.99
CA ALA A 439 7.61 -15.38 -5.10
C ALA A 439 8.02 -14.76 -3.75
N ALA A 440 8.98 -13.85 -3.75
CA ALA A 440 9.32 -13.14 -2.52
C ALA A 440 8.20 -12.15 -2.15
N PHE A 441 7.77 -11.33 -3.11
CA PHE A 441 6.63 -10.41 -2.97
C PHE A 441 5.62 -10.66 -4.09
N SER A 442 4.38 -11.02 -3.73
CA SER A 442 3.29 -11.21 -4.69
C SER A 442 2.04 -10.45 -4.28
N ALA A 443 1.52 -9.63 -5.20
CA ALA A 443 0.25 -8.92 -5.06
C ALA A 443 -0.61 -9.11 -6.30
N THR A 444 -1.74 -9.82 -6.16
CA THR A 444 -2.60 -10.20 -7.30
C THR A 444 -4.08 -9.96 -7.04
N GLY A 445 -4.82 -9.64 -8.10
CA GLY A 445 -6.29 -9.72 -8.11
C GLY A 445 -7.05 -8.56 -7.45
N GLY A 446 -6.41 -7.42 -7.20
CA GLY A 446 -7.07 -6.16 -6.82
C GLY A 446 -6.49 -5.49 -5.58
N GLY A 447 -6.98 -4.29 -5.30
CA GLY A 447 -6.53 -3.45 -4.18
C GLY A 447 -5.41 -2.49 -4.56
N THR A 448 -4.89 -1.78 -3.56
CA THR A 448 -3.76 -0.87 -3.68
C THR A 448 -2.63 -1.29 -2.74
N VAL A 449 -1.39 -1.33 -3.23
CA VAL A 449 -0.21 -1.68 -2.45
C VAL A 449 0.86 -0.60 -2.50
N THR A 450 1.53 -0.35 -1.38
CA THR A 450 2.71 0.54 -1.27
C THR A 450 3.77 -0.08 -0.35
N ALA A 451 5.04 0.15 -0.67
CA ALA A 451 6.18 -0.26 0.16
C ALA A 451 7.31 0.74 -0.09
N THR A 452 7.66 1.54 0.93
CA THR A 452 8.48 2.75 0.71
C THR A 452 9.78 2.79 1.51
N ALA A 453 10.02 1.80 2.37
CA ALA A 453 11.23 1.76 3.18
C ALA A 453 12.47 1.49 2.33
N SER A 454 13.45 2.41 2.39
CA SER A 454 14.76 2.25 1.77
C SER A 454 15.50 1.03 2.32
N GLY A 455 16.33 0.39 1.50
CA GLY A 455 17.11 -0.80 1.92
C GLY A 455 16.34 -2.11 1.83
N SER A 456 15.11 -2.11 1.30
CA SER A 456 14.34 -3.34 1.10
C SER A 456 14.95 -4.21 0.01
N THR A 457 15.05 -5.52 0.23
CA THR A 457 15.66 -6.49 -0.70
C THR A 457 14.77 -7.71 -0.91
N LEU A 458 14.70 -8.16 -2.16
CA LEU A 458 13.97 -9.36 -2.57
C LEU A 458 14.93 -10.31 -3.30
N THR A 459 15.04 -11.55 -2.82
CA THR A 459 15.90 -12.57 -3.45
C THR A 459 15.14 -13.89 -3.58
N THR A 460 15.18 -14.48 -4.77
CA THR A 460 14.58 -15.79 -5.03
C THR A 460 15.54 -16.74 -5.75
N THR A 461 15.25 -18.04 -5.69
CA THR A 461 15.87 -19.00 -6.61
C THR A 461 15.07 -19.06 -7.90
N SER A 462 14.00 -19.87 -7.95
CA SER A 462 13.20 -20.10 -9.16
C SER A 462 11.80 -19.47 -9.13
N GLY A 463 11.43 -18.79 -8.04
CA GLY A 463 10.22 -17.96 -7.99
C GLY A 463 10.48 -16.56 -8.55
N ALA A 464 9.43 -15.84 -8.99
CA ALA A 464 9.55 -14.42 -9.31
C ALA A 464 9.93 -13.62 -8.05
N ALA A 465 10.90 -12.72 -8.12
CA ALA A 465 11.25 -11.90 -6.95
C ALA A 465 10.12 -10.92 -6.63
N LEU A 466 9.56 -10.26 -7.66
CA LEU A 466 8.43 -9.37 -7.54
C LEU A 466 7.35 -9.73 -8.56
N ASN A 467 6.12 -9.93 -8.08
CA ASN A 467 4.96 -10.25 -8.90
C ASN A 467 3.77 -9.37 -8.54
N VAL A 468 3.47 -8.36 -9.34
CA VAL A 468 2.32 -7.44 -9.14
C VAL A 468 1.42 -7.50 -10.37
N VAL A 469 0.25 -8.10 -10.22
CA VAL A 469 -0.67 -8.39 -11.34
C VAL A 469 -2.09 -7.98 -10.98
N ASN A 470 -2.73 -7.13 -11.79
CA ASN A 470 -4.08 -6.61 -11.54
C ASN A 470 -4.22 -5.96 -10.15
N THR A 471 -3.15 -5.33 -9.64
CA THR A 471 -3.13 -4.67 -8.34
C THR A 471 -2.55 -3.27 -8.52
N THR A 472 -3.23 -2.26 -8.00
CA THR A 472 -2.76 -0.87 -8.14
C THR A 472 -1.52 -0.64 -7.29
N ILE A 473 -0.43 -0.15 -7.89
CA ILE A 473 0.67 0.44 -7.12
C ILE A 473 0.22 1.84 -6.73
N GLY A 474 0.12 2.10 -5.42
CA GLY A 474 -0.32 3.40 -4.91
C GLY A 474 0.71 4.50 -5.16
N ALA A 475 0.31 5.77 -4.96
CA ALA A 475 1.16 6.94 -5.23
C ALA A 475 2.52 6.95 -4.49
N GLY A 476 2.62 6.25 -3.36
CA GLY A 476 3.91 6.06 -2.66
C GLY A 476 4.90 5.13 -3.39
N GLY A 477 4.43 4.37 -4.39
CA GLY A 477 5.24 3.44 -5.16
C GLY A 477 5.61 2.16 -4.42
N LEU A 478 6.39 1.34 -5.12
CA LEU A 478 7.16 0.24 -4.55
C LEU A 478 8.64 0.57 -4.65
N THR A 479 9.35 0.65 -3.53
CA THR A 479 10.77 0.99 -3.47
C THR A 479 11.57 -0.18 -2.92
N PHE A 480 12.56 -0.64 -3.68
CA PHE A 480 13.50 -1.66 -3.26
C PHE A 480 14.93 -1.19 -3.52
N GLN A 481 15.86 -1.54 -2.63
CA GLN A 481 17.28 -1.40 -2.89
C GLN A 481 17.71 -2.40 -3.96
N SER A 482 17.35 -3.67 -3.80
CA SER A 482 17.70 -4.69 -4.77
C SER A 482 16.64 -5.77 -4.95
N ILE A 483 16.54 -6.28 -6.18
CA ILE A 483 15.66 -7.37 -6.57
C ILE A 483 16.45 -8.40 -7.38
N SER A 484 16.52 -9.65 -6.91
CA SER A 484 17.32 -10.70 -7.52
C SER A 484 16.57 -12.03 -7.67
N CYS A 485 16.78 -12.72 -8.79
CA CYS A 485 16.30 -14.09 -9.01
C CYS A 485 17.25 -14.89 -9.91
N ASN A 486 17.21 -16.22 -9.82
CA ASN A 486 18.03 -17.11 -10.65
C ASN A 486 17.25 -18.38 -11.06
N GLY A 487 16.54 -18.32 -12.18
CA GLY A 487 15.74 -19.45 -12.68
C GLY A 487 14.22 -19.26 -12.64
N ALA A 488 13.72 -18.03 -12.49
CA ALA A 488 12.29 -17.74 -12.52
C ALA A 488 11.68 -17.86 -13.93
N VAL A 489 10.36 -17.89 -14.06
CA VAL A 489 9.72 -17.66 -15.39
C VAL A 489 9.98 -16.23 -15.83
N ASN A 490 9.63 -15.26 -14.99
CA ASN A 490 10.09 -13.89 -15.09
C ASN A 490 10.52 -13.44 -13.69
N GLY A 491 11.60 -12.67 -13.58
CA GLY A 491 12.13 -12.22 -12.29
C GLY A 491 11.31 -11.10 -11.66
N ILE A 492 10.91 -10.13 -12.48
CA ILE A 492 10.01 -9.05 -12.11
C ILE A 492 8.81 -9.07 -13.06
N VAL A 493 7.60 -9.04 -12.51
CA VAL A 493 6.35 -8.97 -13.27
C VAL A 493 5.53 -7.81 -12.76
N LEU A 494 5.28 -6.82 -13.62
CA LEU A 494 4.29 -5.77 -13.41
C LEU A 494 3.27 -5.85 -14.54
N ASN A 495 2.02 -6.20 -14.21
CA ASN A 495 0.95 -6.33 -15.19
C ASN A 495 -0.33 -5.67 -14.69
N ALA A 496 -0.84 -4.68 -15.42
CA ALA A 496 -2.04 -3.91 -15.07
C ALA A 496 -1.96 -3.33 -13.64
N THR A 497 -0.91 -2.56 -13.38
CA THR A 497 -0.60 -2.04 -12.04
C THR A 497 -1.24 -0.68 -11.73
N GLY A 498 -2.14 -0.21 -12.59
CA GLY A 498 -2.73 1.14 -12.52
C GLY A 498 -1.75 2.25 -12.90
N SER A 499 -2.19 3.50 -12.76
CA SER A 499 -1.46 4.71 -13.18
C SER A 499 -1.06 5.64 -12.02
N SER A 500 -1.22 5.20 -10.75
CA SER A 500 -1.00 6.07 -9.59
C SER A 500 0.45 6.15 -9.13
N GLY A 501 1.22 5.07 -9.28
CA GLY A 501 2.62 4.98 -8.87
C GLY A 501 3.31 3.79 -9.55
N GLY A 502 4.62 3.71 -9.40
CA GLY A 502 5.45 2.72 -10.11
C GLY A 502 6.43 1.96 -9.22
N LEU A 503 7.30 1.20 -9.86
CA LEU A 503 8.41 0.48 -9.22
C LEU A 503 9.68 1.34 -9.29
N THR A 504 10.38 1.49 -8.16
CA THR A 504 11.72 2.07 -8.09
C THR A 504 12.69 1.06 -7.46
N VAL A 505 13.70 0.66 -8.23
CA VAL A 505 14.87 -0.05 -7.72
C VAL A 505 16.04 0.92 -7.63
N THR A 506 16.58 1.14 -6.43
CA THR A 506 17.56 2.22 -6.18
C THR A 506 19.01 1.83 -6.43
N GLY A 507 19.38 0.58 -6.13
CA GLY A 507 20.80 0.20 -6.00
C GLY A 507 21.45 0.66 -4.69
N SER A 508 22.77 0.45 -4.57
CA SER A 508 23.58 0.71 -3.36
C SER A 508 23.68 2.18 -2.98
N ASP A 509 23.45 3.06 -3.93
CA ASP A 509 23.69 4.50 -3.80
C ASP A 509 22.48 5.22 -3.17
N GLY A 510 21.41 4.48 -2.86
CA GLY A 510 20.16 5.06 -2.36
C GLY A 510 19.50 5.93 -3.42
N ALA A 511 18.41 6.61 -3.04
CA ALA A 511 17.67 7.51 -3.92
C ALA A 511 18.38 8.86 -4.18
N ASP A 512 19.71 8.91 -4.04
CA ASP A 512 20.48 10.14 -4.26
C ASP A 512 20.63 10.36 -5.77
N ALA A 513 19.83 11.27 -6.30
CA ALA A 513 19.62 11.52 -7.72
C ALA A 513 20.83 12.12 -8.49
N GLY A 514 22.06 11.91 -8.00
CA GLY A 514 23.28 12.55 -8.50
C GLY A 514 24.46 11.62 -8.83
N THR A 515 24.45 10.35 -8.36
CA THR A 515 25.50 9.37 -8.71
C THR A 515 24.91 8.24 -9.56
N VAL A 516 25.68 7.76 -10.53
CA VAL A 516 25.30 6.60 -11.34
C VAL A 516 25.39 5.36 -10.44
N PRO A 517 24.31 4.58 -10.26
CA PRO A 517 24.37 3.39 -9.41
C PRO A 517 25.41 2.39 -9.91
N ASP A 518 26.15 1.77 -8.99
CA ASP A 518 27.07 0.68 -9.31
C ASP A 518 26.32 -0.49 -9.97
N ALA A 519 26.87 -1.04 -11.05
CA ALA A 519 26.28 -2.15 -11.78
C ALA A 519 26.11 -3.39 -10.87
N GLY A 520 24.90 -3.95 -10.85
CA GLY A 520 24.52 -5.10 -10.01
C GLY A 520 24.05 -4.73 -8.60
N SER A 521 24.22 -3.48 -8.17
CA SER A 521 23.76 -3.02 -6.85
C SER A 521 22.24 -3.01 -6.71
N GLY A 522 21.51 -2.85 -7.83
CA GLY A 522 20.05 -3.02 -7.93
C GLY A 522 19.59 -4.47 -7.87
N GLY A 523 20.52 -5.42 -7.83
CA GLY A 523 20.25 -6.85 -7.87
C GLY A 523 20.40 -7.45 -9.27
N THR A 524 20.24 -8.76 -9.33
CA THR A 524 20.51 -9.57 -10.52
C THR A 524 19.31 -10.43 -10.91
N ILE A 525 18.83 -10.26 -12.13
CA ILE A 525 17.82 -11.11 -12.76
C ILE A 525 18.52 -11.98 -13.81
N GLN A 526 18.49 -13.30 -13.62
CA GLN A 526 19.22 -14.20 -14.48
C GLN A 526 18.57 -15.56 -14.71
N ASN A 527 18.96 -16.20 -15.81
CA ASN A 527 18.60 -17.57 -16.17
C ASN A 527 17.09 -17.83 -16.16
N THR A 528 16.27 -16.82 -16.47
CA THR A 528 14.82 -17.01 -16.50
C THR A 528 14.38 -17.85 -17.70
N SER A 529 13.30 -18.61 -17.57
CA SER A 529 12.73 -19.39 -18.68
C SER A 529 11.80 -18.57 -19.59
N GLY A 530 11.40 -17.37 -19.17
CA GLY A 530 10.75 -16.34 -19.97
C GLY A 530 11.63 -15.08 -20.05
N HIS A 531 11.00 -13.90 -20.01
CA HIS A 531 11.72 -12.62 -19.96
C HIS A 531 12.34 -12.40 -18.58
N GLY A 532 13.45 -11.66 -18.52
CA GLY A 532 14.01 -11.26 -17.22
C GLY A 532 13.02 -10.39 -16.44
N ILE A 533 12.60 -9.29 -17.06
CA ILE A 533 11.63 -8.33 -16.51
C ILE A 533 10.48 -8.20 -17.50
N SER A 534 9.25 -8.40 -17.03
CA SER A 534 8.01 -8.30 -17.83
C SER A 534 7.13 -7.16 -17.33
N LEU A 535 6.86 -6.21 -18.21
CA LEU A 535 6.11 -4.98 -17.94
C LEU A 535 4.92 -4.88 -18.90
N ALA A 536 3.70 -4.75 -18.37
CA ALA A 536 2.50 -4.60 -19.18
C ALA A 536 1.50 -3.67 -18.49
N GLY A 537 1.10 -2.57 -19.13
CA GLY A 537 0.11 -1.65 -18.55
C GLY A 537 0.55 -1.11 -17.18
N THR A 538 1.73 -0.48 -17.14
CA THR A 538 2.36 0.02 -15.92
C THR A 538 2.86 1.46 -16.12
N THR A 539 3.23 2.14 -15.04
CA THR A 539 3.63 3.55 -15.04
C THR A 539 4.83 3.77 -14.12
N ASP A 540 5.70 4.72 -14.49
CA ASP A 540 6.84 5.19 -13.69
C ASP A 540 7.78 4.09 -13.17
N VAL A 541 8.22 3.21 -14.08
CA VAL A 541 9.20 2.17 -13.75
C VAL A 541 10.61 2.75 -13.78
N ARG A 542 11.34 2.66 -12.67
CA ARG A 542 12.72 3.14 -12.51
C ARG A 542 13.61 2.01 -12.01
N LEU A 543 14.64 1.68 -12.78
CA LEU A 543 15.54 0.55 -12.53
C LEU A 543 17.00 1.05 -12.48
N GLY A 544 17.54 1.23 -11.27
CA GLY A 544 18.94 1.63 -11.05
C GLY A 544 19.84 0.43 -10.77
N GLY A 545 21.02 0.38 -11.40
CA GLY A 545 22.08 -0.57 -11.06
C GLY A 545 21.73 -2.05 -11.31
N MET A 546 20.75 -2.36 -12.15
CA MET A 546 20.30 -3.74 -12.39
C MET A 546 21.31 -4.52 -13.24
N THR A 547 21.49 -5.81 -12.94
CA THR A 547 22.10 -6.78 -13.88
C THR A 547 21.03 -7.74 -14.41
N VAL A 548 20.83 -7.80 -15.73
CA VAL A 548 19.82 -8.67 -16.37
C VAL A 548 20.49 -9.52 -17.45
N ARG A 549 20.60 -10.84 -17.23
CA ARG A 549 21.40 -11.68 -18.14
C ARG A 549 20.98 -13.14 -18.29
N ASN A 550 21.35 -13.72 -19.42
CA ASN A 550 21.16 -15.16 -19.71
C ASN A 550 19.70 -15.61 -19.61
N ASN A 551 18.75 -14.72 -19.87
CA ASN A 551 17.33 -15.05 -19.86
C ASN A 551 16.93 -15.66 -21.20
N LEU A 552 16.01 -16.64 -21.17
CA LEU A 552 15.60 -17.36 -22.38
C LEU A 552 14.91 -16.43 -23.38
N GLY A 553 14.03 -15.53 -22.89
CA GLY A 553 13.46 -14.45 -23.69
C GLY A 553 14.24 -13.14 -23.54
N SER A 554 13.62 -12.01 -23.94
CA SER A 554 14.22 -10.68 -23.76
C SER A 554 14.64 -10.38 -22.32
N GLY A 555 15.68 -9.58 -22.15
CA GLY A 555 16.11 -9.13 -20.83
C GLY A 555 15.01 -8.31 -20.14
N ILE A 556 14.52 -7.28 -20.83
CA ILE A 556 13.36 -6.49 -20.44
C ILE A 556 12.35 -6.52 -21.59
N SER A 557 11.11 -6.91 -21.31
CA SER A 557 10.01 -6.95 -22.27
C SER A 557 8.84 -6.10 -21.75
N GLY A 558 8.33 -5.21 -22.59
CA GLY A 558 7.41 -4.16 -22.20
C GLY A 558 6.29 -3.88 -23.19
N SER A 559 5.08 -3.64 -22.68
CA SER A 559 3.96 -3.10 -23.48
C SER A 559 3.14 -2.07 -22.70
N SER A 560 2.71 -1.00 -23.37
CA SER A 560 1.85 0.05 -22.77
C SER A 560 2.42 0.61 -21.47
N ILE A 561 3.64 1.16 -21.53
CA ILE A 561 4.35 1.73 -20.39
C ILE A 561 4.28 3.25 -20.49
N ASN A 562 3.95 3.93 -19.38
CA ASN A 562 4.02 5.40 -19.30
C ASN A 562 5.13 5.80 -18.30
N GLY A 563 6.27 6.26 -18.80
CA GLY A 563 7.45 6.55 -17.97
C GLY A 563 8.30 5.31 -17.67
N PHE A 564 9.55 5.32 -18.12
CA PHE A 564 10.52 4.23 -17.95
C PHE A 564 11.94 4.77 -17.86
N VAL A 565 12.64 4.53 -16.76
CA VAL A 565 14.03 4.95 -16.55
C VAL A 565 14.91 3.75 -16.22
N LEU A 566 15.99 3.57 -16.98
CA LEU A 566 17.07 2.62 -16.70
C LEU A 566 18.39 3.38 -16.55
N ASP A 567 19.12 3.13 -15.46
CA ASP A 567 20.35 3.86 -15.13
C ASP A 567 21.40 2.93 -14.52
N GLY A 568 22.65 2.99 -15.00
CA GLY A 568 23.74 2.17 -14.47
C GLY A 568 23.54 0.64 -14.63
N ALA A 569 22.72 0.21 -15.59
CA ALA A 569 22.36 -1.20 -15.74
C ALA A 569 23.32 -1.98 -16.64
N THR A 570 23.37 -3.30 -16.47
CA THR A 570 24.04 -4.24 -17.37
C THR A 570 23.04 -5.25 -17.90
N ILE A 571 22.83 -5.30 -19.21
CA ILE A 571 21.89 -6.20 -19.88
C ILE A 571 22.64 -7.01 -20.93
N THR A 572 22.74 -8.33 -20.75
CA THR A 572 23.57 -9.14 -21.64
C THR A 572 23.18 -10.61 -21.78
N GLY A 573 23.40 -11.20 -22.95
CA GLY A 573 23.22 -12.64 -23.16
C GLY A 573 21.76 -13.09 -23.11
N ASN A 574 20.79 -12.21 -23.36
CA ASN A 574 19.38 -12.55 -23.33
C ASN A 574 18.86 -12.96 -24.72
N GLY A 575 17.89 -13.89 -24.74
CA GLY A 575 17.33 -14.51 -25.95
C GLY A 575 18.01 -15.84 -26.30
N ASN A 576 17.31 -16.69 -27.06
CA ASN A 576 17.78 -18.01 -27.45
C ASN A 576 17.42 -18.47 -28.87
N ASP A 577 16.90 -17.58 -29.72
CA ASP A 577 16.58 -17.81 -31.13
C ASP A 577 15.44 -18.84 -31.36
N ALA A 578 14.66 -19.13 -30.31
CA ALA A 578 13.54 -20.08 -30.36
C ALA A 578 12.16 -19.41 -30.48
N ALA A 579 12.01 -18.14 -30.09
CA ALA A 579 10.84 -17.32 -30.37
C ALA A 579 11.11 -16.29 -31.50
N SER A 580 10.05 -15.63 -31.97
CA SER A 580 10.22 -14.42 -32.79
C SER A 580 10.68 -13.28 -31.88
N ASP A 581 11.71 -12.57 -32.35
CA ASP A 581 12.21 -11.27 -31.94
C ASP A 581 12.55 -11.07 -30.43
N GLU A 582 13.65 -11.70 -29.98
CA GLU A 582 14.17 -11.60 -28.60
C GLU A 582 15.32 -10.59 -28.51
N SER A 583 15.19 -9.59 -27.64
CA SER A 583 16.14 -8.46 -27.52
C SER A 583 16.69 -8.29 -26.10
N GLY A 584 17.72 -7.47 -25.93
CA GLY A 584 18.14 -7.01 -24.60
C GLY A 584 17.00 -6.28 -23.90
N ILE A 585 16.47 -5.26 -24.59
CA ILE A 585 15.28 -4.50 -24.20
C ILE A 585 14.33 -4.45 -25.39
N ASN A 586 13.08 -4.88 -25.21
CA ASN A 586 12.01 -4.76 -26.22
C ASN A 586 10.79 -4.09 -25.59
N LEU A 587 10.52 -2.84 -25.95
CA LEU A 587 9.39 -2.05 -25.43
C LEU A 587 8.44 -1.66 -26.57
N SER A 588 7.15 -1.86 -26.35
CA SER A 588 6.09 -1.45 -27.26
C SER A 588 5.09 -0.51 -26.62
N GLU A 589 4.58 0.46 -27.38
CA GLU A 589 3.68 1.51 -26.89
C GLU A 589 4.25 2.21 -25.62
N LEU A 590 5.52 2.61 -25.70
CA LEU A 590 6.18 3.40 -24.66
C LEU A 590 5.76 4.87 -24.80
N THR A 591 5.16 5.40 -23.75
CA THR A 591 4.77 6.81 -23.67
C THR A 591 5.52 7.49 -22.53
N GLY A 592 5.60 8.82 -22.59
CA GLY A 592 6.27 9.59 -21.56
C GLY A 592 6.29 11.08 -21.82
N THR A 593 6.57 11.83 -20.77
CA THR A 593 6.77 13.29 -20.83
C THR A 593 8.22 13.63 -21.13
N SER A 594 8.54 14.93 -21.16
CA SER A 594 9.93 15.39 -21.22
C SER A 594 10.79 14.85 -20.07
N SER A 595 12.12 14.86 -20.24
CA SER A 595 13.12 14.36 -19.27
C SER A 595 12.96 14.91 -17.83
N GLY A 596 12.40 16.12 -17.67
CA GLY A 596 12.06 16.72 -16.36
C GLY A 596 10.57 16.73 -16.01
N GLY A 597 9.73 16.03 -16.78
CA GLY A 597 8.28 15.95 -16.57
C GLY A 597 7.88 14.86 -15.57
N ALA A 598 6.57 14.60 -15.47
CA ALA A 598 6.00 13.65 -14.52
C ALA A 598 6.37 12.18 -14.80
N HIS A 599 6.48 11.82 -16.09
CA HIS A 599 6.72 10.44 -16.56
C HIS A 599 7.95 10.40 -17.49
N PRO A 600 9.17 10.61 -16.96
CA PRO A 600 10.36 10.67 -17.79
C PRO A 600 10.67 9.31 -18.44
N THR A 601 11.26 9.34 -19.64
CA THR A 601 11.72 8.14 -20.34
C THR A 601 13.21 8.25 -20.67
N ALA A 602 14.01 7.35 -20.12
CA ALA A 602 15.46 7.39 -20.28
C ALA A 602 16.12 6.01 -20.16
N ILE A 603 17.17 5.80 -20.94
CA ILE A 603 18.16 4.75 -20.73
C ILE A 603 19.51 5.45 -20.74
N ARG A 604 20.24 5.37 -19.63
CA ARG A 604 21.51 6.07 -19.50
C ARG A 604 22.57 5.31 -18.72
N ASN A 605 23.83 5.64 -18.97
CA ASN A 605 24.99 5.07 -18.27
C ASN A 605 25.01 3.53 -18.22
N SER A 606 24.34 2.88 -19.17
CA SER A 606 24.08 1.44 -19.12
C SER A 606 24.90 0.70 -20.18
N THR A 607 25.23 -0.55 -19.88
CA THR A 607 25.85 -1.49 -20.82
C THR A 607 24.81 -2.47 -21.32
N ILE A 608 24.54 -2.48 -22.63
CA ILE A 608 23.59 -3.38 -23.28
C ILE A 608 24.33 -4.12 -24.36
N SER A 609 24.52 -5.43 -24.20
CA SER A 609 25.41 -6.15 -25.12
C SER A 609 25.12 -7.62 -25.30
N ASN A 610 25.40 -8.12 -26.49
CA ASN A 610 25.38 -9.54 -26.82
C ASN A 610 24.02 -10.14 -26.50
N ASN A 611 22.95 -9.48 -26.91
CA ASN A 611 21.59 -10.04 -26.88
C ASN A 611 21.23 -10.61 -28.27
N ASN A 612 20.17 -11.41 -28.37
CA ASN A 612 19.98 -12.29 -29.53
C ASN A 612 19.72 -11.52 -30.84
N GLU A 613 18.70 -10.67 -30.89
CA GLU A 613 18.34 -9.94 -32.12
C GLU A 613 18.70 -8.46 -32.07
N PHE A 614 18.13 -7.71 -31.12
CA PHE A 614 18.42 -6.29 -30.91
C PHE A 614 18.95 -6.07 -29.50
N GLU A 615 19.78 -5.04 -29.33
CA GLU A 615 20.18 -4.62 -27.97
C GLU A 615 19.04 -3.81 -27.34
N LEU A 616 18.47 -2.88 -28.11
CA LEU A 616 17.31 -2.07 -27.73
C LEU A 616 16.34 -1.93 -28.91
N GLN A 617 15.09 -2.33 -28.70
CA GLN A 617 13.97 -2.07 -29.59
C GLN A 617 12.89 -1.27 -28.87
N ILE A 618 12.45 -0.18 -29.50
CA ILE A 618 11.27 0.59 -29.13
C ILE A 618 10.34 0.66 -30.33
N THR A 619 9.07 0.30 -30.15
CA THR A 619 8.08 0.28 -31.23
C THR A 619 6.75 0.83 -30.77
N ASP A 620 6.34 1.98 -31.30
CA ASP A 620 5.05 2.58 -30.98
C ASP A 620 4.18 2.72 -32.23
N THR A 621 2.94 2.27 -32.13
CA THR A 621 1.91 2.43 -33.16
C THR A 621 1.04 3.64 -32.88
N THR A 622 0.88 3.99 -31.60
CA THR A 622 0.09 5.12 -31.13
C THR A 622 0.80 5.86 -30.00
N GLY A 623 0.26 7.00 -29.57
CA GLY A 623 0.75 7.73 -28.40
C GLY A 623 1.86 8.73 -28.67
N LEU A 624 2.36 9.30 -27.57
CA LEU A 624 3.39 10.33 -27.55
C LEU A 624 4.55 9.89 -26.66
N LEU A 625 5.70 9.66 -27.28
CA LEU A 625 7.00 9.52 -26.62
C LEU A 625 7.74 10.84 -26.79
N ALA A 626 7.47 11.78 -25.89
CA ALA A 626 7.83 13.18 -26.10
C ALA A 626 9.36 13.41 -26.17
N ASP A 627 10.14 12.62 -25.43
CA ASP A 627 11.55 12.89 -25.18
C ASP A 627 12.30 11.65 -24.64
N PHE A 628 12.54 10.64 -25.48
CA PHE A 628 13.30 9.47 -25.06
C PHE A 628 14.80 9.75 -25.03
N GLN A 629 15.38 9.76 -23.83
CA GLN A 629 16.80 10.04 -23.59
C GLN A 629 17.62 8.75 -23.65
N LEU A 630 18.54 8.62 -24.61
CA LEU A 630 19.48 7.50 -24.74
C LEU A 630 20.91 8.02 -24.54
N HIS A 631 21.34 8.19 -23.30
CA HIS A 631 22.55 8.96 -22.99
C HIS A 631 23.71 8.12 -22.43
N ASP A 632 24.91 8.31 -22.96
CA ASP A 632 26.15 7.75 -22.40
C ASP A 632 26.12 6.23 -22.18
N ASN A 633 25.43 5.51 -23.07
CA ASN A 633 25.34 4.05 -23.02
C ASN A 633 26.47 3.38 -23.80
N THR A 634 26.87 2.21 -23.35
CA THR A 634 27.72 1.28 -24.12
C THR A 634 26.81 0.21 -24.71
N ILE A 635 26.57 0.27 -26.01
CA ILE A 635 25.71 -0.68 -26.72
C ILE A 635 26.54 -1.43 -27.75
N SER A 636 26.61 -2.77 -27.66
CA SER A 636 27.49 -3.53 -28.53
C SER A 636 27.09 -4.99 -28.72
N CYS A 637 27.33 -5.54 -29.90
CA CYS A 637 27.19 -6.97 -30.13
C CYS A 637 28.54 -7.63 -30.47
N ASN A 638 28.70 -8.89 -30.08
CA ASN A 638 29.88 -9.71 -30.41
C ASN A 638 29.75 -10.41 -31.77
N GLY A 639 28.64 -10.20 -32.50
CA GLY A 639 28.36 -10.79 -33.82
C GLY A 639 28.40 -12.32 -33.88
N PHE A 640 28.41 -13.01 -32.75
CA PHE A 640 28.19 -14.45 -32.66
C PHE A 640 26.71 -14.68 -32.41
N GLY A 641 26.13 -15.68 -33.07
CA GLY A 641 24.80 -16.16 -32.67
C GLY A 641 24.87 -16.69 -31.24
N ILE A 642 23.92 -16.26 -30.41
CA ILE A 642 23.79 -16.79 -29.05
C ILE A 642 23.34 -18.25 -29.16
N ASN A 643 23.86 -19.11 -28.27
CA ASN A 643 23.62 -20.57 -28.27
C ASN A 643 24.13 -21.33 -29.50
N GLY A 644 25.12 -20.78 -30.23
CA GLY A 644 25.81 -21.51 -31.28
C GLY A 644 25.07 -21.58 -32.61
N ASN A 645 23.99 -20.81 -32.80
CA ASN A 645 23.41 -20.62 -34.13
C ASN A 645 24.24 -19.62 -34.95
N ALA A 646 25.26 -20.12 -35.64
CA ALA A 646 26.14 -19.31 -36.50
C ALA A 646 25.44 -18.65 -37.72
N THR A 647 24.13 -18.84 -37.92
CA THR A 647 23.41 -18.39 -39.11
C THR A 647 22.45 -17.23 -38.91
N SER A 648 22.12 -16.85 -37.66
CA SER A 648 21.20 -15.73 -37.39
C SER A 648 21.99 -14.40 -37.36
N PRO A 649 21.79 -13.47 -38.33
CA PRO A 649 22.39 -12.14 -38.23
C PRO A 649 21.90 -11.41 -36.98
N HIS A 650 22.82 -10.76 -36.26
CA HIS A 650 22.41 -9.77 -35.27
C HIS A 650 21.70 -8.61 -36.00
N GLY A 651 20.56 -8.18 -35.46
CA GLY A 651 19.78 -7.03 -35.92
C GLY A 651 20.47 -5.70 -35.61
N ASN A 652 19.70 -4.62 -35.58
CA ASN A 652 20.19 -3.29 -35.19
C ASN A 652 20.64 -3.29 -33.70
N LEU A 653 21.63 -2.49 -33.33
CA LEU A 653 21.92 -2.29 -31.90
C LEU A 653 20.74 -1.53 -31.28
N VAL A 654 20.37 -0.40 -31.87
CA VAL A 654 19.17 0.36 -31.49
C VAL A 654 18.19 0.40 -32.66
N ASN A 655 16.97 -0.09 -32.42
CA ASN A 655 15.86 -0.07 -33.36
C ASN A 655 14.73 0.80 -32.78
N PHE A 656 14.55 2.00 -33.32
CA PHE A 656 13.53 2.97 -32.88
C PHE A 656 12.50 3.15 -33.99
N LEU A 657 11.31 2.58 -33.79
CA LEU A 657 10.33 2.36 -34.85
C LEU A 657 9.00 3.03 -34.54
N ALA A 658 8.61 4.01 -35.35
CA ALA A 658 7.27 4.58 -35.32
C ALA A 658 6.39 3.95 -36.40
N LEU A 659 5.32 3.30 -35.96
CA LEU A 659 4.26 2.74 -36.78
C LEU A 659 2.98 3.59 -36.61
N GLY A 660 1.93 3.26 -37.38
CA GLY A 660 0.62 3.88 -37.23
C GLY A 660 0.66 5.41 -37.20
N SER A 661 0.21 6.01 -36.10
CA SER A 661 0.15 7.46 -35.90
C SER A 661 1.01 7.97 -34.74
N ALA A 662 1.98 7.18 -34.28
CA ALA A 662 2.83 7.52 -33.14
C ALA A 662 3.65 8.81 -33.37
N SER A 663 3.88 9.55 -32.30
CA SER A 663 4.79 10.70 -32.29
C SER A 663 5.91 10.47 -31.28
N MET A 664 7.14 10.35 -31.77
CA MET A 664 8.28 9.87 -31.00
C MET A 664 9.51 10.78 -31.18
N THR A 665 10.18 11.12 -30.09
CA THR A 665 11.47 11.83 -30.12
C THR A 665 12.55 10.94 -29.50
N LEU A 666 13.62 10.69 -30.24
CA LEU A 666 14.85 10.07 -29.77
C LEU A 666 15.93 11.15 -29.57
N ASN A 667 16.49 11.22 -28.37
CA ASN A 667 17.65 12.03 -28.04
C ASN A 667 18.79 11.09 -27.61
N ALA A 668 19.62 10.68 -28.57
CA ALA A 668 20.80 9.88 -28.32
C ALA A 668 22.04 10.79 -28.20
N VAL A 669 22.66 10.82 -27.01
CA VAL A 669 23.77 11.72 -26.70
C VAL A 669 24.93 10.94 -26.09
N GLY A 670 26.12 11.10 -26.64
CA GLY A 670 27.32 10.42 -26.13
C GLY A 670 27.27 8.91 -26.35
N GLY A 671 28.04 8.18 -25.54
CA GLY A 671 28.08 6.71 -25.57
C GLY A 671 28.83 6.10 -26.76
N SER A 672 28.87 4.77 -26.78
CA SER A 672 29.53 3.97 -27.81
C SER A 672 28.63 2.88 -28.37
N TYR A 673 28.61 2.74 -29.68
CA TYR A 673 27.76 1.82 -30.43
C TYR A 673 28.64 0.93 -31.32
N SER A 674 28.99 -0.26 -30.83
CA SER A 674 29.92 -1.14 -31.53
C SER A 674 29.23 -2.37 -32.11
N GLY A 675 29.27 -2.50 -33.43
CA GLY A 675 28.98 -3.78 -34.07
C GLY A 675 30.18 -4.73 -33.94
N ASN A 676 30.07 -5.89 -34.58
CA ASN A 676 31.20 -6.81 -34.75
C ASN A 676 31.62 -6.90 -36.23
N LEU A 677 32.90 -6.61 -36.49
CA LEU A 677 33.53 -6.76 -37.79
C LEU A 677 34.62 -7.84 -37.69
N ASP A 678 34.24 -9.11 -37.85
CA ASP A 678 35.22 -10.20 -37.99
C ASP A 678 35.79 -10.21 -39.40
N THR A 679 37.10 -10.02 -39.48
CA THR A 679 37.87 -9.99 -40.72
C THR A 679 38.47 -11.36 -41.11
N SER A 680 38.25 -12.42 -40.33
CA SER A 680 39.01 -13.67 -40.41
C SER A 680 38.35 -14.83 -41.19
N GLY A 681 37.06 -14.75 -41.55
CA GLY A 681 36.32 -15.95 -41.98
C GLY A 681 35.24 -15.82 -43.06
N GLY A 682 35.12 -14.70 -43.78
CA GLY A 682 34.25 -14.65 -44.97
C GLY A 682 32.74 -14.70 -44.72
N ARG A 683 32.25 -13.99 -43.69
CA ARG A 683 30.93 -13.34 -43.55
C ARG A 683 30.73 -13.09 -42.07
N ILE A 684 30.61 -11.83 -41.61
CA ILE A 684 29.90 -11.52 -40.36
C ILE A 684 29.03 -10.28 -40.57
N ILE A 685 27.78 -10.40 -40.15
CA ILE A 685 26.73 -9.39 -40.31
C ILE A 685 26.89 -8.39 -39.17
N THR A 686 27.43 -7.22 -39.49
CA THR A 686 27.54 -6.08 -38.58
C THR A 686 26.13 -5.51 -38.30
N ALA A 687 25.81 -5.18 -37.06
CA ALA A 687 24.57 -4.47 -36.70
C ALA A 687 24.58 -3.03 -37.23
N THR A 688 23.42 -2.45 -37.56
CA THR A 688 23.30 -0.98 -37.65
C THR A 688 23.44 -0.40 -36.25
N GLY A 689 24.17 0.71 -36.08
CA GLY A 689 24.32 1.36 -34.78
C GLY A 689 22.99 1.89 -34.25
N ILE A 690 22.47 2.94 -34.86
CA ILE A 690 21.12 3.44 -34.58
C ILE A 690 20.30 3.45 -35.85
N GLN A 691 19.15 2.77 -35.81
CA GLN A 691 18.09 2.86 -36.82
C GLN A 691 16.90 3.60 -36.22
N ALA A 692 16.59 4.77 -36.77
CA ALA A 692 15.36 5.50 -36.45
C ALA A 692 14.46 5.50 -37.70
N ASP A 693 13.34 4.78 -37.64
CA ASP A 693 12.43 4.60 -38.76
C ASP A 693 11.06 5.19 -38.45
N HIS A 694 10.54 5.96 -39.41
CA HIS A 694 9.14 6.33 -39.47
C HIS A 694 8.49 5.52 -40.59
N SER A 695 7.78 4.46 -40.25
CA SER A 695 7.00 3.65 -41.20
C SER A 695 5.50 3.72 -40.93
N GLY A 696 5.06 4.71 -40.14
CA GLY A 696 3.66 4.94 -39.79
C GLY A 696 2.84 5.60 -40.91
N SER A 697 1.52 5.46 -40.83
CA SER A 697 0.55 6.18 -41.67
C SER A 697 0.37 7.66 -41.29
N GLY A 698 0.91 8.11 -40.16
CA GLY A 698 0.88 9.51 -39.69
C GLY A 698 1.89 9.78 -38.56
N GLY A 699 1.70 10.87 -37.81
CA GLY A 699 2.56 11.23 -36.68
C GLY A 699 3.93 11.81 -37.07
N THR A 700 4.84 11.90 -36.09
CA THR A 700 6.18 12.49 -36.26
C THR A 700 7.29 11.68 -35.60
N VAL A 701 8.44 11.55 -36.26
CA VAL A 701 9.68 11.06 -35.63
C VAL A 701 10.72 12.17 -35.62
N ASN A 702 11.28 12.48 -34.45
CA ASN A 702 12.40 13.41 -34.28
C ASN A 702 13.62 12.62 -33.78
N ALA A 703 14.68 12.51 -34.58
CA ALA A 703 15.89 11.76 -34.22
C ALA A 703 17.09 12.69 -34.06
N ASN A 704 17.47 12.98 -32.82
CA ASN A 704 18.66 13.78 -32.48
C ASN A 704 19.76 12.85 -31.98
N ILE A 705 20.86 12.76 -32.72
CA ILE A 705 21.96 11.83 -32.43
C ILE A 705 23.26 12.61 -32.42
N SER A 706 23.91 12.72 -31.25
CA SER A 706 25.08 13.59 -31.11
C SER A 706 26.15 13.09 -30.16
N GLY A 707 27.41 13.45 -30.44
CA GLY A 707 28.55 13.14 -29.58
C GLY A 707 28.87 11.65 -29.40
N ALA A 708 28.24 10.76 -30.17
CA ALA A 708 28.38 9.31 -30.04
C ALA A 708 29.57 8.76 -30.85
N ALA A 709 30.11 7.63 -30.40
CA ALA A 709 31.15 6.88 -31.10
C ALA A 709 30.58 5.60 -31.72
N PHE A 710 30.75 5.42 -33.03
CA PHE A 710 30.29 4.27 -33.80
C PHE A 710 31.48 3.50 -34.36
N THR A 711 31.50 2.19 -34.13
CA THR A 711 32.61 1.33 -34.58
C THR A 711 32.09 0.01 -35.13
N ASN A 712 32.65 -0.45 -36.24
CA ASN A 712 32.40 -1.79 -36.78
C ASN A 712 30.90 -2.07 -37.08
N ASN A 713 30.12 -1.05 -37.43
CA ASN A 713 28.69 -1.19 -37.74
C ASN A 713 28.46 -1.47 -39.23
N ASN A 714 27.27 -1.97 -39.61
CA ASN A 714 26.90 -2.01 -41.04
C ASN A 714 26.68 -0.60 -41.55
N VAL A 715 25.82 0.12 -40.84
CA VAL A 715 25.57 1.54 -40.95
C VAL A 715 25.67 2.11 -39.55
N SER A 716 26.37 3.22 -39.37
CA SER A 716 26.54 3.82 -38.04
C SER A 716 25.21 4.45 -37.59
N VAL A 717 24.64 5.31 -38.44
CA VAL A 717 23.34 5.92 -38.22
C VAL A 717 22.51 5.81 -39.48
N SER A 718 21.31 5.24 -39.35
CA SER A 718 20.31 5.16 -40.41
C SER A 718 19.03 5.81 -39.93
N VAL A 719 18.59 6.83 -40.67
CA VAL A 719 17.27 7.44 -40.51
C VAL A 719 16.44 7.11 -41.75
N SER A 720 15.21 6.66 -41.55
CA SER A 720 14.34 6.31 -42.67
C SER A 720 12.90 6.78 -42.50
N ALA A 721 12.30 7.15 -43.62
CA ALA A 721 10.89 7.47 -43.71
C ALA A 721 10.23 6.60 -44.78
N ALA A 722 9.11 5.99 -44.42
CA ALA A 722 8.25 5.16 -45.24
C ALA A 722 6.79 5.50 -44.91
N ASN A 723 5.90 5.45 -45.90
CA ASN A 723 4.46 5.73 -45.74
C ASN A 723 4.09 7.21 -45.42
N GLY A 724 3.41 7.49 -44.31
CA GLY A 724 2.53 8.66 -44.20
C GLY A 724 3.03 9.84 -43.35
N GLY A 725 3.92 9.63 -42.38
CA GLY A 725 4.25 10.68 -41.41
C GLY A 725 5.45 11.55 -41.76
N SER A 726 5.76 12.49 -40.86
CA SER A 726 6.88 13.43 -41.02
C SER A 726 8.07 13.06 -40.15
N MET A 727 9.27 13.32 -40.64
CA MET A 727 10.51 13.05 -39.91
C MET A 727 11.37 14.31 -39.82
N THR A 728 11.94 14.55 -38.65
CA THR A 728 13.10 15.41 -38.47
C THR A 728 14.28 14.65 -37.92
N PHE A 729 15.49 15.03 -38.30
CA PHE A 729 16.70 14.46 -37.70
C PHE A 729 17.86 15.45 -37.65
N ASP A 730 18.69 15.32 -36.62
CA ASP A 730 19.96 16.04 -36.48
C ASP A 730 21.05 15.08 -36.00
N VAL A 731 21.91 14.68 -36.92
CA VAL A 731 23.07 13.82 -36.66
C VAL A 731 24.29 14.72 -36.58
N ASN A 732 24.72 15.04 -35.35
CA ASN A 732 25.67 16.10 -35.07
C ASN A 732 26.89 15.66 -34.24
N GLY A 733 28.10 15.87 -34.74
CA GLY A 733 29.30 15.74 -33.91
C GLY A 733 29.64 14.30 -33.51
N ASN A 734 29.20 13.31 -34.29
CA ASN A 734 29.48 11.89 -34.02
C ASN A 734 30.81 11.49 -34.67
N THR A 735 31.45 10.46 -34.11
CA THR A 735 32.61 9.81 -34.72
C THR A 735 32.21 8.41 -35.17
N ALA A 736 32.59 8.02 -36.38
CA ALA A 736 32.17 6.75 -36.95
C ALA A 736 33.30 6.13 -37.75
N SER A 737 33.63 4.88 -37.49
CA SER A 737 34.72 4.19 -38.18
C SER A 737 34.45 2.71 -38.42
N ARG A 738 35.09 2.19 -39.46
CA ARG A 738 35.04 0.80 -39.93
C ARG A 738 33.62 0.34 -40.23
N SER A 739 32.80 1.22 -40.81
CA SER A 739 31.46 0.84 -41.23
C SER A 739 31.54 -0.02 -42.48
N ARG A 740 30.79 -1.11 -42.52
CA ARG A 740 30.81 -2.02 -43.67
C ARG A 740 30.13 -1.37 -44.89
N SER A 741 28.92 -0.86 -44.72
CA SER A 741 28.14 -0.21 -45.77
C SER A 741 28.24 1.31 -45.68
N HIS A 742 27.14 2.03 -45.93
CA HIS A 742 27.06 3.47 -45.76
C HIS A 742 27.34 3.85 -44.31
N ASN A 743 28.09 4.91 -44.05
CA ASN A 743 28.35 5.30 -42.68
C ASN A 743 27.13 6.03 -42.08
N LEU A 744 26.70 7.13 -42.70
CA LEU A 744 25.48 7.85 -42.36
C LEU A 744 24.46 7.71 -43.51
N ASN A 745 23.25 7.28 -43.20
CA ASN A 745 22.24 6.96 -44.20
C ASN A 745 20.91 7.68 -43.91
N LEU A 746 20.37 8.32 -44.95
CA LEU A 746 18.98 8.72 -45.05
C LEU A 746 18.31 7.94 -46.18
N PHE A 747 17.26 7.19 -45.86
CA PHE A 747 16.44 6.48 -46.84
C PHE A 747 14.98 6.93 -46.77
N ILE A 748 14.46 7.48 -47.87
CA ILE A 748 13.05 7.89 -47.98
C ILE A 748 12.40 7.00 -49.04
N ALA A 749 11.50 6.11 -48.61
CA ALA A 749 10.87 5.10 -49.45
C ALA A 749 9.85 5.70 -50.42
N ALA A 750 9.66 5.05 -51.58
CA ALA A 750 8.85 5.59 -52.68
C ALA A 750 7.39 5.93 -52.36
N ASN A 751 6.82 5.24 -51.37
CA ASN A 751 5.46 5.45 -50.89
C ASN A 751 5.34 6.59 -49.86
N SER A 752 6.42 7.30 -49.53
CA SER A 752 6.39 8.34 -48.51
C SER A 752 5.65 9.60 -48.97
N VAL A 753 4.73 10.14 -48.16
CA VAL A 753 3.88 11.32 -48.49
C VAL A 753 3.92 12.48 -47.49
N GLY A 754 4.67 12.37 -46.38
CA GLY A 754 4.85 13.42 -45.36
C GLY A 754 5.93 14.46 -45.70
N SER A 755 6.78 14.83 -44.73
CA SER A 755 7.94 15.72 -44.96
C SER A 755 9.18 15.19 -44.25
N VAL A 756 10.36 15.43 -44.83
CA VAL A 756 11.64 15.06 -44.22
C VAL A 756 12.55 16.28 -44.17
N ASN A 757 12.89 16.72 -42.96
CA ASN A 757 13.80 17.85 -42.72
C ASN A 757 14.95 17.37 -41.84
N GLY A 758 16.19 17.46 -42.31
CA GLY A 758 17.28 16.97 -41.46
C GLY A 758 18.68 17.42 -41.79
N LYS A 759 19.57 17.16 -40.83
CA LYS A 759 20.94 17.66 -40.80
C LYS A 759 21.91 16.51 -40.54
N PHE A 760 22.92 16.40 -41.38
CA PHE A 760 24.16 15.69 -41.08
C PHE A 760 25.24 16.74 -40.88
N ARG A 761 25.68 16.98 -39.65
CA ARG A 761 26.62 18.06 -39.38
C ARG A 761 27.76 17.70 -38.44
N ASN A 762 28.94 18.26 -38.69
CA ASN A 762 30.10 18.14 -37.79
C ASN A 762 30.55 16.69 -37.47
N ASN A 763 30.13 15.69 -38.25
CA ASN A 763 30.50 14.29 -38.00
C ASN A 763 31.89 13.98 -38.56
N ILE A 764 32.59 13.02 -37.95
CA ILE A 764 33.86 12.47 -38.43
C ILE A 764 33.61 11.03 -38.88
N VAL A 765 33.68 10.81 -40.20
CA VAL A 765 33.54 9.50 -40.83
C VAL A 765 34.92 9.02 -41.29
N GLY A 766 35.40 7.96 -40.64
CA GLY A 766 36.66 7.28 -40.94
C GLY A 766 37.89 7.86 -40.28
N GLN A 767 39.06 7.43 -40.76
CA GLN A 767 40.40 7.84 -40.31
C GLN A 767 41.25 8.28 -41.51
N GLN A 768 42.03 9.34 -41.35
CA GLN A 768 42.88 9.88 -42.40
C GLN A 768 43.91 8.86 -42.86
N GLY A 769 44.06 8.69 -44.18
CA GLY A 769 45.07 7.80 -44.75
C GLY A 769 44.87 6.31 -44.47
N VAL A 770 43.75 5.91 -43.84
CA VAL A 770 43.40 4.50 -43.61
C VAL A 770 42.29 4.09 -44.56
N PRO A 771 42.58 3.31 -45.62
CA PRO A 771 41.55 2.80 -46.53
C PRO A 771 40.45 2.04 -45.78
N ASN A 772 39.20 2.14 -46.26
CA ASN A 772 38.01 1.49 -45.69
C ASN A 772 37.62 1.93 -44.28
N SER A 773 38.34 2.87 -43.68
CA SER A 773 38.08 3.28 -42.30
C SER A 773 36.77 4.06 -42.15
N GLY A 774 36.26 4.73 -43.18
CA GLY A 774 34.95 5.39 -43.15
C GLY A 774 33.83 4.46 -43.55
N SER A 775 33.96 3.86 -44.73
CA SER A 775 33.04 2.87 -45.30
C SER A 775 33.82 1.89 -46.17
N GLU A 776 33.57 0.59 -46.02
CA GLU A 776 34.23 -0.48 -46.79
C GLU A 776 33.61 -0.64 -48.19
N ILE A 777 32.29 -0.83 -48.25
CA ILE A 777 31.50 -1.07 -49.47
C ILE A 777 30.27 -0.14 -49.53
N GLY A 778 30.46 1.14 -49.19
CA GLY A 778 29.39 2.13 -49.21
C GLY A 778 29.89 3.58 -49.18
N TYR A 779 28.94 4.51 -49.14
CA TYR A 779 29.20 5.95 -49.09
C TYR A 779 29.47 6.44 -47.66
N GLY A 780 30.27 7.50 -47.52
CA GLY A 780 30.40 8.17 -46.23
C GLY A 780 29.05 8.73 -45.75
N ILE A 781 28.35 9.46 -46.62
CA ILE A 781 26.97 9.89 -46.38
C ILE A 781 26.11 9.53 -47.59
N ARG A 782 24.98 8.86 -47.36
CA ARG A 782 23.97 8.57 -48.38
C ARG A 782 22.67 9.30 -48.08
N VAL A 783 22.13 9.97 -49.09
CA VAL A 783 20.75 10.46 -49.12
C VAL A 783 20.05 9.81 -50.31
N GLN A 784 19.12 8.91 -50.04
CA GLN A 784 18.28 8.26 -51.03
C GLN A 784 16.85 8.76 -50.84
N ASN A 785 16.34 9.54 -51.79
CA ASN A 785 14.95 9.96 -51.80
C ASN A 785 14.22 9.35 -53.00
N GLU A 786 13.35 8.38 -52.76
CA GLU A 786 12.55 7.72 -53.80
C GLU A 786 11.09 8.22 -53.86
N ALA A 787 10.74 9.16 -52.97
CA ALA A 787 9.39 9.44 -52.54
C ALA A 787 8.71 10.63 -53.21
N LYS A 788 7.37 10.64 -53.10
CA LYS A 788 6.50 11.72 -53.56
C LYS A 788 6.57 12.99 -52.69
N LEU A 789 7.40 13.04 -51.66
CA LEU A 789 7.47 14.16 -50.71
C LEU A 789 8.61 15.15 -50.97
N GLY A 790 8.45 16.35 -50.43
CA GLY A 790 9.51 17.35 -50.37
C GLY A 790 10.49 17.04 -49.22
N ALA A 791 11.79 17.04 -49.52
CA ALA A 791 12.84 16.82 -48.52
C ALA A 791 13.80 18.01 -48.46
N ASN A 792 14.16 18.45 -47.25
CA ASN A 792 15.09 19.56 -47.00
C ASN A 792 16.29 19.08 -46.19
N ILE A 793 17.46 18.96 -46.82
CA ILE A 793 18.62 18.29 -46.23
C ILE A 793 19.83 19.21 -46.19
N LEU A 794 20.44 19.32 -45.01
CA LEU A 794 21.72 20.00 -44.78
C LEU A 794 22.82 18.98 -44.49
N ILE A 795 23.92 19.02 -45.24
CA ILE A 795 25.13 18.26 -44.99
C ILE A 795 26.28 19.24 -44.81
N SER A 796 26.68 19.52 -43.56
CA SER A 796 27.61 20.61 -43.29
C SER A 796 28.68 20.34 -42.23
N GLY A 797 29.92 20.77 -42.46
CA GLY A 797 30.98 20.69 -41.45
C GLY A 797 31.49 19.27 -41.18
N ASN A 798 31.12 18.27 -41.98
CA ASN A 798 31.54 16.89 -41.76
C ASN A 798 32.98 16.68 -42.28
N THR A 799 33.74 15.80 -41.61
CA THR A 799 35.00 15.26 -42.10
C THR A 799 34.76 13.83 -42.60
N ILE A 800 34.91 13.59 -43.89
CA ILE A 800 34.65 12.29 -44.54
C ILE A 800 35.95 11.78 -45.16
N GLN A 801 36.41 10.61 -44.71
CA GLN A 801 37.74 10.09 -45.03
C GLN A 801 37.76 8.56 -45.11
N GLY A 802 38.66 8.02 -45.95
CA GLY A 802 38.89 6.58 -46.04
C GLY A 802 37.70 5.80 -46.60
N ILE A 803 37.13 6.26 -47.73
CA ILE A 803 35.92 5.69 -48.34
C ILE A 803 36.25 4.73 -49.46
N GLY A 804 35.74 3.50 -49.32
CA GLY A 804 35.82 2.42 -50.30
C GLY A 804 37.20 1.76 -50.35
N ALA A 805 37.22 0.46 -50.69
CA ALA A 805 38.47 -0.22 -51.02
C ALA A 805 38.98 0.29 -52.38
N PRO A 806 40.29 0.20 -52.68
CA PRO A 806 40.80 0.42 -54.03
C PRO A 806 40.07 -0.46 -55.06
N GLY A 807 39.02 0.10 -55.68
CA GLY A 807 38.20 -0.53 -56.74
C GLY A 807 36.70 -0.51 -56.48
N ALA A 808 36.24 -0.09 -55.30
CA ALA A 808 34.84 -0.19 -54.86
C ALA A 808 33.89 0.88 -55.41
N GLY A 809 34.39 2.04 -55.86
CA GLY A 809 33.60 3.01 -56.63
C GLY A 809 32.62 3.90 -55.84
N PHE A 810 32.67 3.92 -54.51
CA PHE A 810 31.72 4.69 -53.68
C PHE A 810 32.19 6.12 -53.38
N ALA A 811 31.26 7.08 -53.50
CA ALA A 811 31.51 8.49 -53.24
C ALA A 811 31.59 8.83 -51.74
N GLY A 812 32.24 9.95 -51.40
CA GLY A 812 32.19 10.49 -50.05
C GLY A 812 30.76 10.84 -49.62
N ILE A 813 30.08 11.66 -50.42
CA ILE A 813 28.66 12.01 -50.28
C ILE A 813 27.93 11.56 -51.55
N ASN A 814 26.88 10.76 -51.39
CA ASN A 814 26.00 10.34 -52.47
C ASN A 814 24.57 10.80 -52.18
N VAL A 815 24.02 11.57 -53.11
CA VAL A 815 22.63 12.00 -53.09
C VAL A 815 21.96 11.50 -54.35
N ASN A 816 20.91 10.71 -54.17
CA ASN A 816 20.09 10.17 -55.24
C ASN A 816 18.63 10.56 -55.01
N HIS A 817 18.07 11.29 -55.98
CA HIS A 817 16.68 11.72 -55.99
C HIS A 817 15.94 11.02 -57.13
N GLY A 818 15.09 10.07 -56.76
CA GLY A 818 14.30 9.22 -57.63
C GLY A 818 14.93 7.86 -57.91
N ILE A 819 14.11 6.97 -58.51
CA ILE A 819 14.49 5.64 -58.95
C ILE A 819 14.17 5.48 -60.43
N VAL A 820 15.05 4.79 -61.17
CA VAL A 820 14.87 4.56 -62.61
C VAL A 820 13.64 3.68 -62.83
N GLY A 821 12.72 4.12 -63.69
CA GLY A 821 11.49 3.39 -64.01
C GLY A 821 10.31 3.59 -63.07
N ALA A 822 10.41 4.46 -62.04
CA ALA A 822 9.25 4.82 -61.22
C ALA A 822 8.20 5.61 -62.02
N THR A 823 6.93 5.37 -61.72
CA THR A 823 5.77 6.09 -62.29
C THR A 823 5.23 7.19 -61.37
N THR A 824 5.88 7.42 -60.24
CA THR A 824 5.45 8.34 -59.19
C THR A 824 6.10 9.70 -59.36
N VAL A 825 5.36 10.78 -59.09
CA VAL A 825 5.91 12.15 -59.10
C VAL A 825 6.81 12.34 -57.90
N ASN A 826 8.13 12.38 -58.10
CA ASN A 826 9.05 12.80 -57.05
C ASN A 826 8.97 14.33 -56.89
N GLN A 827 8.80 14.83 -55.66
CA GLN A 827 8.69 16.26 -55.37
C GLN A 827 10.08 16.93 -55.25
N MET A 828 10.16 18.12 -54.64
CA MET A 828 11.41 18.88 -54.51
C MET A 828 12.36 18.28 -53.47
N LEU A 829 13.63 18.06 -53.84
CA LEU A 829 14.74 17.89 -52.90
C LEU A 829 15.53 19.21 -52.81
N SER A 830 15.43 19.89 -51.67
CA SER A 830 16.29 21.00 -51.28
C SER A 830 17.52 20.45 -50.57
N LEU A 831 18.71 20.76 -51.09
CA LEU A 831 19.97 20.17 -50.65
C LEU A 831 21.03 21.25 -50.46
N THR A 832 21.59 21.35 -49.26
CA THR A 832 22.77 22.15 -48.98
C THR A 832 23.93 21.25 -48.57
N ILE A 833 25.02 21.24 -49.33
CA ILE A 833 26.26 20.55 -49.00
C ILE A 833 27.36 21.59 -48.83
N ALA A 834 27.67 21.95 -47.58
CA ALA A 834 28.52 23.09 -47.29
C ALA A 834 29.67 22.79 -46.33
N ASN A 835 30.83 23.38 -46.55
CA ASN A 835 31.92 23.39 -45.55
C ASN A 835 32.37 21.99 -45.06
N ASN A 836 32.27 20.95 -45.91
CA ASN A 836 32.73 19.61 -45.55
C ASN A 836 34.20 19.42 -45.96
N THR A 837 34.94 18.63 -45.18
CA THR A 837 36.29 18.16 -45.54
C THR A 837 36.18 16.73 -46.04
N ILE A 838 36.40 16.50 -47.34
CA ILE A 838 36.26 15.19 -47.98
C ILE A 838 37.60 14.78 -48.56
N ARG A 839 38.14 13.64 -48.15
CA ARG A 839 39.44 13.18 -48.63
C ARG A 839 39.61 11.68 -48.61
N ASP A 840 40.65 11.20 -49.26
CA ASP A 840 40.99 9.78 -49.31
C ASP A 840 39.79 8.93 -49.79
N VAL A 841 39.20 9.34 -50.93
CA VAL A 841 38.08 8.65 -51.59
C VAL A 841 38.61 7.87 -52.78
N TYR A 842 38.53 6.53 -52.72
CA TYR A 842 39.17 5.65 -53.68
C TYR A 842 38.23 5.28 -54.85
N ASN A 843 38.71 5.51 -56.08
CA ASN A 843 38.02 5.20 -57.34
C ASN A 843 36.60 5.78 -57.51
N SER A 844 36.31 6.88 -56.82
CA SER A 844 35.06 7.62 -56.95
C SER A 844 35.26 9.11 -56.69
N ARG A 845 34.15 9.83 -56.59
CA ARG A 845 34.07 11.29 -56.47
C ARG A 845 33.81 11.69 -55.02
N ALA A 846 34.19 12.90 -54.65
CA ALA A 846 33.89 13.44 -53.32
C ALA A 846 32.37 13.59 -53.12
N ILE A 847 31.68 14.18 -54.11
CA ILE A 847 30.23 14.40 -54.05
C ILE A 847 29.59 13.98 -55.37
N VAL A 848 28.51 13.22 -55.26
CA VAL A 848 27.66 12.81 -56.37
C VAL A 848 26.22 13.19 -56.07
N VAL A 849 25.61 14.04 -56.88
CA VAL A 849 24.19 14.40 -56.79
C VAL A 849 23.50 14.00 -58.09
N GLN A 850 22.49 13.15 -57.99
CA GLN A 850 21.78 12.60 -59.14
C GLN A 850 20.28 12.79 -58.98
N GLN A 851 19.66 13.34 -60.02
CA GLN A 851 18.23 13.25 -60.27
C GLN A 851 18.05 12.07 -61.24
N ASN A 852 17.50 10.96 -60.75
CA ASN A 852 17.53 9.63 -61.37
C ASN A 852 16.15 9.01 -61.65
N ASP A 853 15.07 9.79 -61.61
CA ASP A 853 13.74 9.35 -62.05
C ASP A 853 13.57 9.53 -63.57
N SER A 854 13.04 8.50 -64.25
CA SER A 854 12.81 8.49 -65.70
C SER A 854 11.34 8.55 -66.12
N GLY A 855 10.37 8.38 -65.19
CA GLY A 855 8.94 8.35 -65.52
C GLY A 855 8.22 9.65 -65.20
N ASN A 856 8.51 10.28 -64.06
CA ASN A 856 8.02 11.63 -63.74
C ASN A 856 9.04 12.42 -62.89
N PRO A 857 10.05 13.01 -63.54
CA PRO A 857 11.26 13.45 -62.86
C PRO A 857 11.06 14.68 -61.96
N GLY A 858 11.47 14.55 -60.70
CA GLY A 858 11.38 15.60 -59.70
C GLY A 858 12.41 16.74 -59.84
N MET A 859 12.41 17.64 -58.85
CA MET A 859 13.27 18.82 -58.82
C MET A 859 14.35 18.68 -57.75
N VAL A 860 15.61 18.84 -58.14
CA VAL A 860 16.74 19.00 -57.20
C VAL A 860 17.17 20.46 -57.18
N CYS A 861 17.24 21.04 -55.98
CA CYS A 861 17.78 22.38 -55.76
C CYS A 861 19.00 22.28 -54.86
N ALA A 862 20.18 22.43 -55.44
CA ALA A 862 21.45 22.22 -54.76
C ALA A 862 22.20 23.53 -54.48
N ASN A 863 22.70 23.67 -53.26
CA ASN A 863 23.77 24.58 -52.89
C ASN A 863 24.99 23.76 -52.47
N VAL A 864 26.06 23.82 -53.26
CA VAL A 864 27.31 23.09 -52.97
C VAL A 864 28.46 24.09 -52.90
N SER A 865 28.94 24.40 -51.69
CA SER A 865 29.92 25.46 -51.47
C SER A 865 30.84 25.22 -50.26
N GLY A 866 32.04 25.78 -50.28
CA GLY A 866 32.99 25.73 -49.17
C GLY A 866 33.56 24.34 -48.86
N ASN A 867 33.32 23.32 -49.70
CA ASN A 867 33.84 21.98 -49.44
C ASN A 867 35.33 21.90 -49.79
N GLN A 868 36.11 21.27 -48.93
CA GLN A 868 37.55 21.04 -49.12
C GLN A 868 37.77 19.60 -49.59
N MET A 869 38.48 19.42 -50.70
CA MET A 869 38.67 18.11 -51.33
C MET A 869 40.15 17.81 -51.55
N SER A 870 40.62 16.64 -51.10
CA SER A 870 41.99 16.19 -51.36
C SER A 870 42.06 14.67 -51.53
N ASN A 871 43.05 14.17 -52.29
CA ASN A 871 43.19 12.73 -52.57
C ASN A 871 41.90 12.07 -53.09
N ILE A 872 41.26 12.70 -54.09
CA ILE A 872 40.06 12.18 -54.76
C ILE A 872 40.48 11.56 -56.08
N ALA A 873 40.35 10.24 -56.21
CA ALA A 873 40.75 9.53 -57.41
C ALA A 873 39.89 9.86 -58.64
N GLY A 874 38.61 10.20 -58.43
CA GLY A 874 37.62 10.26 -59.49
C GLY A 874 37.16 8.88 -59.94
N ASN A 875 36.16 8.83 -60.82
CA ASN A 875 35.54 7.58 -61.26
C ASN A 875 36.49 6.82 -62.19
N VAL A 876 36.99 5.68 -61.72
CA VAL A 876 38.03 4.91 -62.41
C VAL A 876 39.27 5.78 -62.71
N GLY A 877 39.61 6.70 -61.80
CA GLY A 877 40.80 7.54 -61.94
C GLY A 877 40.65 8.77 -62.85
N ASP A 878 39.42 9.11 -63.28
CA ASP A 878 39.17 10.24 -64.20
C ASP A 878 39.47 11.64 -63.61
N GLY A 879 39.89 11.73 -62.35
CA GLY A 879 40.24 12.98 -61.67
C GLY A 879 39.05 13.90 -61.35
N THR A 880 37.81 13.48 -61.62
CA THR A 880 36.62 14.27 -61.28
C THR A 880 36.31 14.19 -59.79
N CYS A 881 36.02 15.33 -59.17
CA CYS A 881 35.69 15.43 -57.74
C CYS A 881 34.20 15.57 -57.50
N LEU A 882 33.47 16.20 -58.42
CA LEU A 882 32.03 16.41 -58.35
C LEU A 882 31.32 15.75 -59.54
N ARG A 883 30.12 15.21 -59.30
CA ARG A 883 29.20 14.83 -60.37
C ARG A 883 27.79 15.31 -60.10
N PHE A 884 27.24 16.07 -61.04
CA PHE A 884 25.81 16.38 -61.12
C PHE A 884 25.19 15.67 -62.32
N ARG A 885 24.07 14.99 -62.09
CA ARG A 885 23.32 14.31 -63.14
C ARG A 885 21.85 14.71 -63.09
N GLN A 886 21.33 15.17 -64.22
CA GLN A 886 19.91 15.35 -64.50
C GLN A 886 19.50 14.31 -65.55
N LEU A 887 18.41 13.57 -65.30
CA LEU A 887 17.78 12.74 -66.32
C LEU A 887 16.82 13.57 -67.17
N SER A 888 16.54 13.07 -68.37
CA SER A 888 15.65 13.72 -69.33
C SER A 888 14.29 14.03 -68.70
N GLY A 889 13.85 15.29 -68.79
CA GLY A 889 12.59 15.78 -68.24
C GLY A 889 12.65 16.36 -66.81
N GLY A 890 13.72 16.10 -66.04
CA GLY A 890 13.84 16.60 -64.66
C GLY A 890 14.32 18.04 -64.55
N VAL A 891 14.25 18.62 -63.35
CA VAL A 891 14.79 19.97 -63.08
C VAL A 891 15.94 19.89 -62.09
N PHE A 892 17.12 20.36 -62.49
CA PHE A 892 18.27 20.50 -61.60
C PHE A 892 18.67 21.98 -61.53
N ARG A 893 18.46 22.58 -60.36
CA ARG A 893 18.81 23.97 -60.05
C ARG A 893 20.01 24.03 -59.14
N CYS A 894 20.92 24.96 -59.42
CA CYS A 894 22.10 25.22 -58.64
C CYS A 894 22.15 26.70 -58.26
N THR A 895 22.47 26.97 -56.99
CA THR A 895 22.56 28.35 -56.47
C THR A 895 23.81 29.09 -56.92
N GLN A 896 24.88 28.35 -57.25
CA GLN A 896 26.11 28.89 -57.82
C GLN A 896 25.83 29.55 -59.18
N THR A 897 26.57 30.61 -59.53
CA THR A 897 26.24 31.46 -60.70
C THR A 897 26.52 30.78 -62.04
N ASP A 898 27.54 29.90 -62.09
CA ASP A 898 27.91 29.07 -63.22
C ASP A 898 28.84 27.92 -62.77
N LEU A 899 29.31 27.09 -63.71
CA LEU A 899 30.20 25.95 -63.44
C LEU A 899 31.56 26.37 -62.85
N ASN A 900 32.12 27.52 -63.29
CA ASN A 900 33.40 28.01 -62.80
C ASN A 900 33.25 28.53 -61.36
N ASN A 901 32.15 29.22 -61.07
CA ASN A 901 31.80 29.64 -59.72
C ASN A 901 31.63 28.41 -58.81
N LEU A 902 30.92 27.37 -59.25
CA LEU A 902 30.79 26.11 -58.51
C LEU A 902 32.15 25.46 -58.21
N ALA A 903 33.07 25.45 -59.17
CA ALA A 903 34.41 24.93 -58.97
C ALA A 903 35.21 25.77 -57.96
N ALA A 904 35.21 27.09 -58.15
CA ALA A 904 35.96 28.03 -57.32
C ALA A 904 35.51 28.02 -55.86
N VAL A 905 34.20 28.01 -55.59
CA VAL A 905 33.69 27.97 -54.21
C VAL A 905 33.95 26.63 -53.50
N ASN A 906 34.39 25.60 -54.22
CA ASN A 906 34.81 24.30 -53.65
C ASN A 906 36.31 24.03 -53.83
N GLY A 907 37.10 25.03 -54.22
CA GLY A 907 38.56 24.90 -54.32
C GLY A 907 39.07 23.88 -55.36
N ILE A 908 38.28 23.60 -56.40
CA ILE A 908 38.63 22.67 -57.49
C ILE A 908 38.59 23.37 -58.86
N GLY A 909 39.16 22.73 -59.88
CA GLY A 909 39.02 23.18 -61.27
C GLY A 909 37.70 22.75 -61.90
N ALA A 910 37.16 23.54 -62.84
CA ALA A 910 35.92 23.21 -63.56
C ALA A 910 36.00 21.87 -64.31
N GLY A 911 37.19 21.49 -64.81
CA GLY A 911 37.44 20.18 -65.42
C GLY A 911 37.33 18.99 -64.46
N GLN A 912 37.30 19.24 -63.15
CA GLN A 912 37.07 18.22 -62.12
C GLN A 912 35.57 18.06 -61.79
N ILE A 913 34.67 18.71 -62.54
CA ILE A 913 33.23 18.59 -62.38
C ILE A 913 32.64 17.89 -63.60
N SER A 914 31.96 16.76 -63.36
CA SER A 914 31.21 16.03 -64.38
C SER A 914 29.75 16.43 -64.33
N VAL A 915 29.22 17.02 -65.41
CA VAL A 915 27.79 17.32 -65.56
C VAL A 915 27.19 16.40 -66.63
N GLY A 916 26.18 15.63 -66.26
CA GLY A 916 25.34 14.87 -67.19
C GLY A 916 23.93 15.46 -67.24
N GLY A 917 23.45 15.84 -68.43
CA GLY A 917 22.18 16.56 -68.58
C GLY A 917 22.33 18.07 -68.42
N THR A 918 21.23 18.76 -68.14
CA THR A 918 21.13 20.22 -67.99
C THR A 918 21.05 20.61 -66.51
N VAL A 919 22.01 21.40 -66.04
CA VAL A 919 22.00 22.06 -64.73
C VAL A 919 21.79 23.56 -64.94
N THR A 920 20.75 24.11 -64.30
CA THR A 920 20.46 25.55 -64.37
C THR A 920 21.10 26.26 -63.19
N TYR A 921 22.00 27.19 -63.47
CA TYR A 921 22.76 27.96 -62.47
C TYR A 921 22.07 29.30 -62.14
N ASN A 922 22.61 30.01 -61.15
CA ASN A 922 22.13 31.32 -60.68
C ASN A 922 20.66 31.30 -60.24
N GLN A 923 20.27 30.24 -59.53
CA GLN A 923 18.90 30.04 -59.05
C GLN A 923 18.80 30.41 -57.57
N SER A 924 17.64 30.94 -57.14
CA SER A 924 17.36 31.12 -55.71
C SER A 924 17.25 29.75 -55.01
N PRO A 925 17.63 29.65 -53.72
CA PRO A 925 17.36 28.46 -52.91
C PRO A 925 15.87 28.11 -52.94
N CYS A 926 15.54 26.82 -53.07
CA CYS A 926 14.14 26.41 -53.17
C CYS A 926 13.45 26.34 -51.80
N MET A 927 14.21 26.12 -50.73
CA MET A 927 13.78 26.29 -49.35
C MET A 927 14.95 26.86 -48.54
N THR A 928 14.64 27.53 -47.43
CA THR A 928 15.66 27.87 -46.42
C THR A 928 16.27 26.57 -45.90
N PRO A 929 17.61 26.47 -45.80
CA PRO A 929 18.24 25.30 -45.17
C PRO A 929 17.66 25.07 -43.76
N PRO A 930 17.43 23.82 -43.37
CA PRO A 930 16.74 23.45 -42.14
C PRO A 930 17.51 23.86 -40.88
#